data_AF-A0A1V5KX27-F1
#
_entry.id   AF-A0A1V5KX27-F1
#
_cell.length_a   1.000
_cell.length_b   1.000
_cell.length_c   1.000
_cell.angle_alpha   90.00
_cell.angle_beta   90.00
_cell.angle_gamma   90.00
#
_symmetry.space_group_name_H-M   'P 1'
#
loop_
_entity.id
_entity.type
_entity.pdbx_description
1 polymer ?
#
loop_
_entity_poly.entity_id
_entity_poly.type
_entity_poly.pdbx_seq_one_letter_code
_entity_poly.pdbx_strand_id
1 'polypeptide(L)'
;MINNIIFDFDSVILHAEGVELILQQALLRLDEKTRLQCTSKLNQITYLADIGETPMAEAMQERFALAPVYREDVEAGAAQILAALSPKVCETFAALRAAGKRLFVFSTGSDEWVRPVTRALQVEDDHVFTNQLLYDDQGRVTGFDEKNPLFLSVGKGYIVEQLKNDGRLPGGTAVVGNGASDLAIRTNGSAQMFVYFSTQRAHEEIRRQADFSVDVLDQMMPLFFSEDELSHERMQAIYAQNGFGKSAGKPHVLLLESVHESAVKKLQNEGWNLRQGKGAWRSEKLISDAGEVQVLGIRSQTRLSAKTIAGLPRLWAIGAFCIGTNQIDLQAAADAGIPVFNAPYSNTRSVAELVVGEIIMLLRRIPEKSRAAHAGQWLKSAAGCAEIRGKTVGIIGYGHIGSQVSVLLENLGMSVLFHDIVDTLPLGNARRANGLEELLKNADVVTLHVPDTPETRHLMDASRIQKMKKGAVLINSSRGKVVDLAALRTALDEGALSGAALDVFPEEPDQPQDVFVTPLQGAANVILTPHIGGSTQEAQVNIADYVSDKLLRFMQTGATAGAVNFPEVDLPRVPHTHRILHVHRNVPGVLAKINSVFARRNINVAGQMLQTKERIGYLIVDVDQQVSNQVLDLMQHITETIKVRKIA
;
A
#
# COMPACT_ATOMS: atom_id res chain seq x y z
N MET A 1 -24.01 -4.76 -24.06
CA MET A 1 -22.82 -5.64 -23.95
C MET A 1 -21.78 -5.19 -24.97
N ILE A 2 -20.48 -5.41 -24.66
CA ILE A 2 -19.41 -5.17 -25.63
C ILE A 2 -19.41 -6.32 -26.64
N ASN A 3 -19.64 -5.97 -27.91
CA ASN A 3 -19.73 -6.93 -29.00
C ASN A 3 -18.62 -6.72 -30.03
N ASN A 4 -18.04 -5.51 -30.08
CA ASN A 4 -16.93 -5.16 -30.96
C ASN A 4 -15.65 -4.96 -30.15
N ILE A 5 -14.54 -5.54 -30.61
CA ILE A 5 -13.24 -5.37 -29.98
C ILE A 5 -12.25 -4.94 -31.05
N ILE A 6 -11.64 -3.79 -30.84
CA ILE A 6 -10.61 -3.21 -31.71
C ILE A 6 -9.26 -3.51 -31.09
N PHE A 7 -8.41 -4.19 -31.84
CA PHE A 7 -7.04 -4.50 -31.46
C PHE A 7 -6.08 -3.60 -32.20
N ASP A 8 -5.15 -3.00 -31.46
CA ASP A 8 -3.93 -2.46 -32.05
C ASP A 8 -2.99 -3.60 -32.43
N PHE A 9 -2.74 -3.76 -33.72
CA PHE A 9 -1.91 -4.87 -34.23
C PHE A 9 -0.49 -4.81 -33.68
N ASP A 10 0.09 -3.61 -33.68
CA ASP A 10 1.51 -3.40 -33.47
C ASP A 10 1.89 -3.67 -32.00
N SER A 11 1.02 -3.33 -31.04
CA SER A 11 1.28 -3.57 -29.61
C SER A 11 0.71 -4.88 -29.07
N VAL A 12 -0.38 -5.40 -29.63
CA VAL A 12 -1.10 -6.55 -29.05
C VAL A 12 -0.79 -7.86 -29.74
N ILE A 13 -0.62 -7.83 -31.06
CA ILE A 13 -0.48 -9.05 -31.88
C ILE A 13 0.99 -9.34 -32.18
N LEU A 14 1.81 -8.31 -32.38
CA LEU A 14 3.25 -8.45 -32.61
C LEU A 14 4.06 -8.52 -31.31
N HIS A 15 5.09 -9.38 -31.31
CA HIS A 15 6.12 -9.42 -30.27
C HIS A 15 7.40 -8.64 -30.64
N ALA A 16 7.48 -8.10 -31.87
CA ALA A 16 8.59 -7.31 -32.39
C ALA A 16 8.07 -6.24 -33.38
N GLU A 17 8.77 -5.12 -33.54
CA GLU A 17 8.36 -4.09 -34.49
C GLU A 17 8.40 -4.62 -35.94
N GLY A 18 7.23 -4.71 -36.58
CA GLY A 18 7.11 -5.31 -37.92
C GLY A 18 7.98 -4.64 -38.98
N VAL A 19 8.15 -3.32 -38.89
CA VAL A 19 9.02 -2.54 -39.79
C VAL A 19 10.50 -2.90 -39.59
N GLU A 20 10.91 -3.18 -38.35
CA GLU A 20 12.30 -3.54 -38.04
C GLU A 20 12.68 -4.87 -38.68
N LEU A 21 11.80 -5.88 -38.59
CA LEU A 21 12.02 -7.20 -39.19
C LEU A 21 12.17 -7.13 -40.72
N ILE A 22 11.37 -6.29 -41.37
CA ILE A 22 11.45 -6.06 -42.83
C ILE A 22 12.79 -5.40 -43.19
N LEU A 23 13.20 -4.37 -42.44
CA LEU A 23 14.47 -3.70 -42.70
C LEU A 23 15.66 -4.61 -42.44
N GLN A 24 15.60 -5.47 -41.43
CA GLN A 24 16.62 -6.49 -41.20
C GLN A 24 16.81 -7.41 -42.42
N GLN A 25 15.74 -7.76 -43.15
CA GLN A 25 15.86 -8.52 -44.41
C GLN A 25 16.58 -7.70 -45.50
N ALA A 26 16.18 -6.44 -45.70
CA ALA A 26 16.82 -5.57 -46.69
C ALA A 26 18.33 -5.36 -46.39
N LEU A 27 18.70 -5.27 -45.11
CA LEU A 27 20.07 -5.10 -44.65
C LEU A 27 20.96 -6.34 -44.88
N LEU A 28 20.39 -7.53 -45.09
CA LEU A 28 21.17 -8.74 -45.43
C LEU A 28 21.87 -8.61 -46.79
N ARG A 29 21.42 -7.71 -47.66
CA ARG A 29 22.07 -7.46 -48.96
C ARG A 29 23.33 -6.60 -48.85
N LEU A 30 23.52 -5.92 -47.73
CA LEU A 30 24.69 -5.07 -47.49
C LEU A 30 25.88 -5.91 -47.00
N ASP A 31 27.09 -5.40 -47.22
CA ASP A 31 28.29 -5.97 -46.59
C ASP A 31 28.21 -5.88 -45.06
N GLU A 32 28.96 -6.75 -44.38
CA GLU A 32 28.89 -6.91 -42.92
C GLU A 32 29.12 -5.60 -42.16
N LYS A 33 30.06 -4.78 -42.62
CA LYS A 33 30.41 -3.51 -41.96
C LYS A 33 29.29 -2.49 -42.11
N THR A 34 28.74 -2.33 -43.31
CA THR A 34 27.63 -1.41 -43.58
C THR A 34 26.35 -1.88 -42.88
N ARG A 35 26.09 -3.19 -42.87
CA ARG A 35 24.95 -3.80 -42.17
C ARG A 35 24.97 -3.44 -40.67
N LEU A 36 26.09 -3.65 -39.99
CA LEU A 36 26.25 -3.30 -38.56
C LEU A 36 25.96 -1.81 -38.29
N GLN A 37 26.45 -0.91 -39.17
CA GLN A 37 26.19 0.52 -39.04
C GLN A 37 24.72 0.87 -39.23
N CYS A 38 24.06 0.32 -40.25
CA CYS A 38 22.65 0.55 -40.51
C CYS A 38 21.75 -0.06 -39.42
N THR A 39 22.07 -1.24 -38.89
CA THR A 39 21.35 -1.83 -37.75
C THR A 39 21.46 -0.95 -36.51
N SER A 40 22.65 -0.39 -36.21
CA SER A 40 22.81 0.54 -35.10
C SER A 40 21.98 1.82 -35.27
N LYS A 41 21.90 2.35 -36.49
CA LYS A 41 21.06 3.52 -36.81
C LYS A 41 19.57 3.20 -36.74
N LEU A 42 19.15 2.03 -37.23
CA LEU A 42 17.77 1.56 -37.12
C LEU A 42 17.30 1.56 -35.67
N ASN A 43 18.11 0.97 -34.77
CA ASN A 43 17.81 0.96 -33.34
C ASN A 43 17.71 2.37 -32.74
N GLN A 44 18.56 3.31 -33.19
CA GLN A 44 18.52 4.70 -32.73
C GLN A 44 17.26 5.43 -33.20
N ILE A 45 16.91 5.32 -34.49
CA ILE A 45 15.70 5.93 -35.05
C ILE A 45 14.45 5.34 -34.36
N THR A 46 14.45 4.03 -34.13
CA THR A 46 13.39 3.36 -33.38
C THR A 46 13.25 3.89 -31.96
N TYR A 47 14.36 4.07 -31.25
CA TYR A 47 14.33 4.65 -29.91
C TYR A 47 13.77 6.09 -29.88
N LEU A 48 14.22 6.95 -30.81
CA LEU A 48 13.79 8.36 -30.89
C LEU A 48 12.31 8.49 -31.27
N ALA A 49 11.81 7.65 -32.16
CA ALA A 49 10.40 7.61 -32.54
C ALA A 49 9.52 7.22 -31.34
N ASP A 50 9.96 6.24 -30.55
CA ASP A 50 9.20 5.74 -29.40
C ASP A 50 9.08 6.73 -28.25
N ILE A 51 10.13 7.55 -28.01
CA ILE A 51 10.07 8.63 -27.02
C ILE A 51 9.38 9.89 -27.56
N GLY A 52 8.94 9.88 -28.82
CA GLY A 52 8.25 10.98 -29.48
C GLY A 52 9.15 12.16 -29.87
N GLU A 53 10.47 11.98 -29.88
CA GLU A 53 11.42 13.01 -30.35
C GLU A 53 11.44 13.12 -31.88
N THR A 54 11.10 12.03 -32.60
CA THR A 54 10.95 12.02 -34.05
C THR A 54 9.50 11.69 -34.44
N PRO A 55 8.81 12.55 -35.22
CA PRO A 55 7.49 12.23 -35.77
C PRO A 55 7.49 10.90 -36.53
N MET A 56 6.41 10.12 -36.40
CA MET A 56 6.32 8.78 -36.99
C MET A 56 6.59 8.76 -38.50
N ALA A 57 6.11 9.76 -39.25
CA ALA A 57 6.34 9.88 -40.69
C ALA A 57 7.83 10.08 -41.03
N GLU A 58 8.51 10.93 -40.26
CA GLU A 58 9.95 11.20 -40.42
C GLU A 58 10.78 9.97 -40.04
N ALA A 59 10.44 9.33 -38.92
CA ALA A 59 11.08 8.09 -38.50
C ALA A 59 10.93 6.99 -39.56
N MET A 60 9.75 6.87 -40.19
CA MET A 60 9.51 5.89 -41.25
C MET A 60 10.32 6.20 -42.52
N GLN A 61 10.44 7.46 -42.91
CA GLN A 61 11.28 7.88 -44.03
C GLN A 61 12.77 7.59 -43.77
N GLU A 62 13.27 7.94 -42.57
CA GLU A 62 14.66 7.67 -42.19
C GLU A 62 14.98 6.17 -42.15
N ARG A 63 14.06 5.36 -41.59
CA ARG A 63 14.18 3.90 -41.54
C ARG A 63 14.34 3.29 -42.93
N PHE A 64 13.49 3.68 -43.89
CA PHE A 64 13.52 3.16 -45.26
C PHE A 64 14.63 3.78 -46.12
N ALA A 65 15.29 4.85 -45.66
CA ALA A 65 16.49 5.40 -46.29
C ALA A 65 17.78 4.60 -45.96
N LEU A 66 17.76 3.76 -44.90
CA LEU A 66 18.94 2.99 -44.47
C LEU A 66 19.38 1.93 -45.49
N ALA A 67 18.44 1.36 -46.25
CA ALA A 67 18.71 0.42 -47.32
C ALA A 67 17.53 0.38 -48.30
N PRO A 68 17.76 0.12 -49.61
CA PRO A 68 16.68 -0.16 -50.55
C PRO A 68 15.88 -1.39 -50.11
N VAL A 69 14.60 -1.19 -49.83
CA VAL A 69 13.64 -2.26 -49.49
C VAL A 69 12.86 -2.61 -50.76
N TYR A 70 12.77 -3.90 -51.06
CA TYR A 70 12.01 -4.43 -52.18
C TYR A 70 10.85 -5.29 -51.69
N ARG A 71 9.88 -5.56 -52.57
CA ARG A 71 8.73 -6.42 -52.29
C ARG A 71 9.13 -7.77 -51.67
N GLU A 72 10.21 -8.38 -52.14
CA GLU A 72 10.74 -9.64 -51.59
C GLU A 72 11.16 -9.55 -50.11
N ASP A 73 11.69 -8.40 -49.66
CA ASP A 73 12.03 -8.19 -48.24
C ASP A 73 10.79 -8.08 -47.37
N VAL A 74 9.78 -7.38 -47.89
CA VAL A 74 8.50 -7.19 -47.22
C VAL A 74 7.81 -8.54 -47.07
N GLU A 75 7.80 -9.35 -48.13
CA GLU A 75 7.26 -10.71 -48.12
C GLU A 75 8.02 -11.63 -47.15
N ALA A 76 9.37 -11.57 -47.15
CA ALA A 76 10.19 -12.35 -46.22
C ALA A 76 10.00 -11.93 -44.76
N GLY A 77 9.90 -10.63 -44.48
CA GLY A 77 9.60 -10.09 -43.16
C GLY A 77 8.20 -10.46 -42.69
N ALA A 78 7.20 -10.35 -43.56
CA ALA A 78 5.82 -10.77 -43.29
C ALA A 78 5.73 -12.26 -42.95
N ALA A 79 6.47 -13.11 -43.66
CA ALA A 79 6.54 -14.54 -43.37
C ALA A 79 7.15 -14.83 -41.98
N GLN A 80 8.18 -14.09 -41.58
CA GLN A 80 8.78 -14.21 -40.24
C GLN A 80 7.83 -13.75 -39.14
N ILE A 81 7.12 -12.64 -39.36
CA ILE A 81 6.09 -12.14 -38.45
C ILE A 81 5.00 -13.20 -38.25
N LEU A 82 4.51 -13.78 -39.34
CA LEU A 82 3.49 -14.84 -39.29
C LEU A 82 4.00 -16.09 -38.56
N ALA A 83 5.25 -16.48 -38.79
CA ALA A 83 5.87 -17.62 -38.11
C ALA A 83 6.12 -17.36 -36.62
N ALA A 84 6.28 -16.10 -36.21
CA ALA A 84 6.46 -15.69 -34.81
C ALA A 84 5.14 -15.47 -34.06
N LEU A 85 3.98 -15.67 -34.70
CA LEU A 85 2.68 -15.47 -34.09
C LEU A 85 2.48 -16.41 -32.89
N SER A 86 2.24 -15.82 -31.73
CA SER A 86 2.08 -16.58 -30.49
C SER A 86 0.85 -17.50 -30.52
N PRO A 87 0.99 -18.78 -30.15
CA PRO A 87 -0.15 -19.70 -30.02
C PRO A 87 -1.25 -19.14 -29.12
N LYS A 88 -0.88 -18.38 -28.08
CA LYS A 88 -1.81 -17.80 -27.12
C LYS A 88 -2.67 -16.70 -27.74
N VAL A 89 -2.11 -15.91 -28.66
CA VAL A 89 -2.87 -14.90 -29.42
C VAL A 89 -3.88 -15.61 -30.32
N CYS A 90 -3.47 -16.66 -31.03
CA CYS A 90 -4.37 -17.48 -31.86
C CYS A 90 -5.54 -18.05 -31.05
N GLU A 91 -5.26 -18.64 -29.89
CA GLU A 91 -6.28 -19.20 -28.99
C GLU A 91 -7.27 -18.13 -28.49
N THR A 92 -6.75 -16.95 -28.12
CA THR A 92 -7.55 -15.85 -27.60
C THR A 92 -8.51 -15.31 -28.67
N PHE A 93 -8.00 -15.05 -29.88
CA PHE A 93 -8.81 -14.62 -31.01
C PHE A 93 -9.87 -15.68 -31.39
N ALA A 94 -9.50 -16.96 -31.41
CA ALA A 94 -10.44 -18.05 -31.68
C ALA A 94 -11.56 -18.11 -30.64
N ALA A 95 -11.24 -17.95 -29.35
CA ALA A 95 -12.23 -17.95 -28.28
C ALA A 95 -13.19 -16.75 -28.38
N LEU A 96 -12.67 -15.55 -28.68
CA LEU A 96 -13.52 -14.36 -28.85
C LEU A 96 -14.48 -14.51 -30.04
N ARG A 97 -14.01 -15.06 -31.16
CA ARG A 97 -14.89 -15.36 -32.30
C ARG A 97 -15.95 -16.39 -31.95
N ALA A 98 -15.58 -17.46 -31.24
CA ALA A 98 -16.52 -18.49 -30.81
C ALA A 98 -17.63 -17.93 -29.91
N ALA A 99 -17.34 -16.88 -29.13
CA ALA A 99 -18.33 -16.13 -28.35
C ALA A 99 -19.08 -15.04 -29.14
N GLY A 100 -18.98 -15.06 -30.48
CA GLY A 100 -19.70 -14.13 -31.35
C GLY A 100 -19.19 -12.69 -31.29
N LYS A 101 -17.97 -12.44 -30.80
CA LYS A 101 -17.38 -11.09 -30.81
C LYS A 101 -16.90 -10.74 -32.20
N ARG A 102 -17.16 -9.49 -32.61
CA ARG A 102 -16.64 -8.91 -33.85
C ARG A 102 -15.28 -8.31 -33.58
N LEU A 103 -14.28 -8.84 -34.26
CA LEU A 103 -12.88 -8.44 -34.07
C LEU A 103 -12.48 -7.49 -35.18
N PHE A 104 -11.89 -6.37 -34.81
CA PHE A 104 -11.34 -5.35 -35.70
C PHE A 104 -9.86 -5.20 -35.39
N VAL A 105 -9.05 -5.02 -36.43
CA VAL A 105 -7.59 -4.86 -36.29
C VAL A 105 -7.16 -3.59 -36.99
N PHE A 106 -6.54 -2.70 -36.22
CA PHE A 106 -6.05 -1.41 -36.69
C PHE A 106 -4.53 -1.45 -36.54
N SER A 107 -3.81 -1.10 -37.60
CA SER A 107 -2.34 -1.07 -37.59
C SER A 107 -1.82 0.16 -38.28
N THR A 108 -0.73 0.71 -37.77
CA THR A 108 0.07 1.70 -38.52
C THR A 108 1.00 1.04 -39.54
N GLY A 109 1.13 -0.29 -39.47
CA GLY A 109 1.80 -1.10 -40.47
C GLY A 109 1.00 -1.27 -41.76
N SER A 110 1.69 -1.79 -42.77
CA SER A 110 1.15 -1.96 -44.11
C SER A 110 0.44 -3.29 -44.29
N ASP A 111 -0.43 -3.29 -45.29
CA ASP A 111 -1.26 -4.41 -45.69
C ASP A 111 -0.50 -5.72 -45.88
N GLU A 112 0.70 -5.65 -46.48
CA GLU A 112 1.51 -6.79 -46.91
C GLU A 112 1.94 -7.70 -45.76
N TRP A 113 2.11 -7.18 -44.54
CA TRP A 113 2.46 -7.99 -43.36
C TRP A 113 1.34 -8.11 -42.33
N VAL A 114 0.40 -7.15 -42.30
CA VAL A 114 -0.73 -7.22 -41.36
C VAL A 114 -1.75 -8.24 -41.84
N ARG A 115 -2.16 -8.21 -43.11
CA ARG A 115 -3.22 -9.10 -43.62
C ARG A 115 -2.90 -10.59 -43.53
N PRO A 116 -1.67 -11.07 -43.84
CA PRO A 116 -1.34 -12.48 -43.66
C PRO A 116 -1.59 -12.97 -42.23
N VAL A 117 -1.22 -12.15 -41.24
CA VAL A 117 -1.40 -12.46 -39.81
C VAL A 117 -2.86 -12.40 -39.41
N THR A 118 -3.60 -11.35 -39.79
CA THR A 118 -5.02 -11.22 -39.44
C THR A 118 -5.87 -12.30 -40.10
N ARG A 119 -5.52 -12.74 -41.31
CA ARG A 119 -6.15 -13.90 -41.97
C ARG A 119 -5.84 -15.21 -41.25
N ALA A 120 -4.61 -15.40 -40.77
CA ALA A 120 -4.28 -16.55 -39.92
C ALA A 120 -5.06 -16.53 -38.59
N LEU A 121 -5.31 -15.33 -38.06
CA LEU A 121 -6.22 -15.10 -36.94
C LEU A 121 -7.69 -15.11 -37.33
N GLN A 122 -8.06 -15.36 -38.60
CA GLN A 122 -9.43 -15.37 -39.12
C GLN A 122 -10.23 -14.10 -38.75
N VAL A 123 -9.61 -12.94 -38.87
CA VAL A 123 -10.29 -11.64 -38.82
C VAL A 123 -10.78 -11.33 -40.24
N GLU A 124 -12.04 -10.91 -40.36
CA GLU A 124 -12.63 -10.53 -41.65
C GLU A 124 -11.83 -9.40 -42.32
N ASP A 125 -11.56 -9.52 -43.62
CA ASP A 125 -10.71 -8.56 -44.34
C ASP A 125 -11.26 -7.12 -44.30
N ASP A 126 -12.60 -6.97 -44.20
CA ASP A 126 -13.26 -5.66 -44.10
C ASP A 126 -13.20 -5.05 -42.69
N HIS A 127 -12.73 -5.81 -41.70
CA HIS A 127 -12.46 -5.36 -40.34
C HIS A 127 -10.98 -5.04 -40.08
N VAL A 128 -10.12 -5.14 -41.11
CA VAL A 128 -8.68 -4.90 -41.03
C VAL A 128 -8.31 -3.59 -41.72
N PHE A 129 -7.79 -2.64 -40.93
CA PHE A 129 -7.43 -1.30 -41.36
C PHE A 129 -5.93 -1.09 -41.18
N THR A 130 -5.25 -0.79 -42.28
CA THR A 130 -3.79 -0.78 -42.44
C THR A 130 -3.36 0.40 -43.29
N ASN A 131 -2.07 0.72 -43.24
CA ASN A 131 -1.42 1.57 -44.22
C ASN A 131 -1.08 0.81 -45.51
N GLN A 132 -0.57 1.51 -46.51
CA GLN A 132 -0.12 0.92 -47.78
C GLN A 132 1.29 1.40 -48.15
N LEU A 133 2.11 0.47 -48.63
CA LEU A 133 3.40 0.76 -49.25
C LEU A 133 3.21 1.15 -50.72
N LEU A 134 3.97 2.15 -51.15
CA LEU A 134 4.07 2.55 -52.55
C LEU A 134 5.31 1.92 -53.16
N TYR A 135 5.16 1.33 -54.35
CA TYR A 135 6.24 0.65 -55.07
C TYR A 135 6.49 1.32 -56.42
N ASP A 136 7.74 1.34 -56.87
CA ASP A 136 8.06 1.61 -58.27
C ASP A 136 7.87 0.36 -59.14
N ASP A 137 8.04 0.53 -60.46
CA ASP A 137 7.93 -0.55 -61.45
C ASP A 137 8.95 -1.69 -61.24
N GLN A 138 9.99 -1.47 -60.44
CA GLN A 138 11.02 -2.46 -60.10
C GLN A 138 10.72 -3.15 -58.75
N GLY A 139 9.57 -2.84 -58.13
CA GLY A 139 9.15 -3.42 -56.86
C GLY A 139 9.92 -2.88 -55.66
N ARG A 140 10.61 -1.75 -55.79
CA ARG A 140 11.25 -1.05 -54.67
C ARG A 140 10.23 -0.19 -53.94
N VAL A 141 10.28 -0.18 -52.61
CA VAL A 141 9.48 0.72 -51.78
C VAL A 141 9.94 2.17 -52.01
N THR A 142 9.02 3.02 -52.44
CA THR A 142 9.26 4.44 -52.72
C THR A 142 8.64 5.37 -51.67
N GLY A 143 7.70 4.86 -50.87
CA GLY A 143 7.06 5.63 -49.81
C GLY A 143 5.82 4.94 -49.27
N PHE A 144 4.94 5.73 -48.68
CA PHE A 144 3.69 5.28 -48.07
C PHE A 144 2.52 6.13 -48.56
N ASP A 145 1.30 5.60 -48.45
CA ASP A 145 0.11 6.41 -48.69
C ASP A 145 -0.16 7.38 -47.54
N GLU A 146 0.46 8.57 -47.61
CA GLU A 146 0.33 9.64 -46.62
C GLU A 146 -1.10 10.19 -46.48
N LYS A 147 -2.02 9.86 -47.42
CA LYS A 147 -3.43 10.26 -47.33
C LYS A 147 -4.25 9.31 -46.46
N ASN A 148 -3.72 8.15 -46.11
CA ASN A 148 -4.41 7.21 -45.24
C ASN A 148 -4.54 7.81 -43.83
N PRO A 149 -5.75 7.85 -43.25
CA PRO A 149 -5.96 8.39 -41.91
C PRO A 149 -5.03 7.79 -40.85
N LEU A 150 -4.61 6.53 -41.00
CA LEU A 150 -3.73 5.83 -40.05
C LEU A 150 -2.29 6.39 -39.98
N PHE A 151 -1.90 7.29 -40.89
CA PHE A 151 -0.66 8.10 -40.75
C PHE A 151 -0.81 9.28 -39.78
N LEU A 152 -2.04 9.64 -39.41
CA LEU A 152 -2.31 10.75 -38.50
C LEU A 152 -2.47 10.23 -37.07
N SER A 153 -2.03 11.01 -36.09
CA SER A 153 -2.14 10.68 -34.66
C SER A 153 -3.59 10.45 -34.18
N VAL A 154 -4.56 11.05 -34.87
CA VAL A 154 -6.01 10.92 -34.61
C VAL A 154 -6.71 9.91 -35.54
N GLY A 155 -5.96 9.27 -36.44
CA GLY A 155 -6.45 8.44 -37.53
C GLY A 155 -7.34 7.28 -37.11
N LYS A 156 -6.90 6.52 -36.10
CA LYS A 156 -7.66 5.39 -35.56
C LYS A 156 -9.04 5.87 -35.06
N GLY A 157 -9.10 6.99 -34.35
CA GLY A 157 -10.34 7.59 -33.86
C GLY A 157 -11.32 7.95 -34.97
N TYR A 158 -10.82 8.57 -36.04
CA TYR A 158 -11.60 8.92 -37.23
C TYR A 158 -12.22 7.69 -37.90
N ILE A 159 -11.44 6.61 -38.08
CA ILE A 159 -11.93 5.37 -38.68
C ILE A 159 -13.04 4.74 -37.82
N VAL A 160 -12.88 4.71 -36.49
CA VAL A 160 -13.93 4.17 -35.61
C VAL A 160 -15.23 4.97 -35.72
N GLU A 161 -15.14 6.30 -35.81
CA GLU A 161 -16.30 7.16 -35.99
C GLU A 161 -17.00 6.92 -37.33
N GLN A 162 -16.24 6.79 -38.43
CA GLN A 162 -16.79 6.42 -39.73
C GLN A 162 -17.50 5.07 -39.68
N LEU A 163 -16.87 4.04 -39.09
CA LEU A 163 -17.47 2.71 -38.98
C LEU A 163 -18.76 2.71 -38.15
N LYS A 164 -18.87 3.58 -37.15
CA LYS A 164 -20.11 3.76 -36.40
C LYS A 164 -21.19 4.44 -37.23
N ASN A 165 -20.84 5.52 -37.92
CA ASN A 165 -21.76 6.29 -38.78
C ASN A 165 -22.30 5.42 -39.92
N ASP A 166 -21.47 4.54 -40.46
CA ASP A 166 -21.83 3.58 -41.51
C ASP A 166 -22.61 2.35 -40.98
N GLY A 167 -22.87 2.28 -39.66
CA GLY A 167 -23.54 1.13 -39.04
C GLY A 167 -22.70 -0.15 -39.00
N ARG A 168 -21.43 -0.09 -39.40
CA ARG A 168 -20.50 -1.23 -39.46
C ARG A 168 -19.99 -1.64 -38.08
N LEU A 169 -20.12 -0.78 -37.08
CA LEU A 169 -19.70 -1.01 -35.70
C LEU A 169 -20.87 -0.85 -34.69
N PRO A 170 -21.88 -1.74 -34.72
CA PRO A 170 -23.09 -1.64 -33.91
C PRO A 170 -22.85 -2.11 -32.46
N GLY A 171 -23.38 -1.37 -31.50
CA GLY A 171 -23.35 -1.75 -30.08
C GLY A 171 -22.07 -1.34 -29.33
N GLY A 172 -21.78 -2.04 -28.24
CA GLY A 172 -20.67 -1.71 -27.35
C GLY A 172 -19.31 -2.07 -27.96
N THR A 173 -18.32 -1.19 -27.77
CA THR A 173 -16.98 -1.25 -28.36
C THR A 173 -15.92 -1.14 -27.27
N ALA A 174 -14.96 -2.06 -27.30
CA ALA A 174 -13.73 -1.97 -26.52
C ALA A 174 -12.51 -1.82 -27.42
N VAL A 175 -11.49 -1.17 -26.92
CA VAL A 175 -10.19 -1.00 -27.58
C VAL A 175 -9.13 -1.64 -26.71
N VAL A 176 -8.24 -2.42 -27.32
CA VAL A 176 -7.10 -3.07 -26.66
C VAL A 176 -5.83 -2.60 -27.36
N GLY A 177 -4.92 -1.97 -26.61
CA GLY A 177 -3.69 -1.40 -27.15
C GLY A 177 -2.87 -0.69 -26.06
N ASN A 178 -1.79 -0.02 -26.43
CA ASN A 178 -0.91 0.70 -25.50
C ASN A 178 -0.65 2.16 -25.89
N GLY A 179 -1.16 2.62 -27.05
CA GLY A 179 -0.82 3.90 -27.64
C GLY A 179 -1.82 5.03 -27.32
N ALA A 180 -1.37 6.27 -27.51
CA ALA A 180 -2.20 7.45 -27.28
C ALA A 180 -3.38 7.52 -28.27
N SER A 181 -3.18 7.04 -29.50
CA SER A 181 -4.23 6.93 -30.51
C SER A 181 -5.31 5.91 -30.15
N ASP A 182 -4.98 4.87 -29.38
CA ASP A 182 -5.94 3.87 -28.89
C ASP A 182 -6.78 4.47 -27.74
N LEU A 183 -6.13 5.14 -26.79
CA LEU A 183 -6.78 5.87 -25.70
C LEU A 183 -7.70 6.98 -26.25
N ALA A 184 -7.32 7.64 -27.34
CA ALA A 184 -8.12 8.68 -28.00
C ALA A 184 -9.51 8.16 -28.42
N ILE A 185 -9.61 6.91 -28.89
CA ILE A 185 -10.90 6.30 -29.27
C ILE A 185 -11.84 6.25 -28.06
N ARG A 186 -11.31 5.92 -26.87
CA ARG A 186 -12.10 5.84 -25.63
C ARG A 186 -12.43 7.21 -25.05
N THR A 187 -11.51 8.16 -25.09
CA THR A 187 -11.71 9.52 -24.54
C THR A 187 -12.68 10.35 -25.39
N ASN A 188 -12.71 10.13 -26.71
CA ASN A 188 -13.66 10.76 -27.63
C ASN A 188 -15.07 10.13 -27.59
N GLY A 189 -15.31 9.13 -26.74
CA GLY A 189 -16.61 8.44 -26.63
C GLY A 189 -16.88 7.41 -27.74
N SER A 190 -15.92 7.18 -28.63
CA SER A 190 -16.00 6.18 -29.70
C SER A 190 -15.86 4.74 -29.19
N ALA A 191 -15.31 4.51 -28.00
CA ALA A 191 -15.37 3.23 -27.30
C ALA A 191 -15.89 3.39 -25.86
N GLN A 192 -16.48 2.33 -25.31
CA GLN A 192 -16.96 2.30 -23.91
C GLN A 192 -15.90 1.73 -22.95
N MET A 193 -14.83 1.12 -23.47
CA MET A 193 -13.76 0.55 -22.67
C MET A 193 -12.42 0.67 -23.40
N PHE A 194 -11.38 1.04 -22.67
CA PHE A 194 -9.98 0.89 -23.07
C PHE A 194 -9.26 -0.08 -22.14
N VAL A 195 -8.69 -1.13 -22.71
CA VAL A 195 -7.86 -2.12 -22.04
C VAL A 195 -6.41 -1.86 -22.44
N TYR A 196 -5.59 -1.41 -21.49
CA TYR A 196 -4.18 -1.20 -21.71
C TYR A 196 -3.43 -2.53 -21.73
N PHE A 197 -2.73 -2.82 -22.83
CA PHE A 197 -1.89 -4.00 -22.97
C PHE A 197 -0.43 -3.64 -22.67
N SER A 198 0.15 -4.28 -21.65
CA SER A 198 1.50 -3.96 -21.18
C SER A 198 2.57 -4.57 -22.08
N THR A 199 3.51 -3.75 -22.52
CA THR A 199 4.67 -4.14 -23.34
C THR A 199 5.97 -3.85 -22.60
N GLN A 200 7.12 -4.34 -23.10
CA GLN A 200 8.44 -4.06 -22.50
C GLN A 200 8.72 -2.56 -22.31
N ARG A 201 8.17 -1.73 -23.20
CA ARG A 201 8.15 -0.27 -23.08
C ARG A 201 6.77 0.14 -22.54
N ALA A 202 6.71 0.64 -21.31
CA ALA A 202 5.46 0.99 -20.65
C ALA A 202 5.19 2.50 -20.70
N HIS A 203 4.06 2.91 -21.28
CA HIS A 203 3.58 4.29 -21.26
C HIS A 203 2.67 4.51 -20.05
N GLU A 204 3.28 4.75 -18.88
CA GLU A 204 2.54 4.89 -17.62
C GLU A 204 1.47 6.01 -17.63
N GLU A 205 1.67 7.06 -18.42
CA GLU A 205 0.67 8.13 -18.58
C GLU A 205 -0.61 7.66 -19.30
N ILE A 206 -0.45 6.76 -20.29
CA ILE A 206 -1.55 6.16 -21.03
C ILE A 206 -2.22 5.09 -20.17
N ARG A 207 -1.42 4.23 -19.53
CA ARG A 207 -1.89 3.17 -18.64
C ARG A 207 -2.82 3.70 -17.56
N ARG A 208 -2.45 4.80 -16.91
CA ARG A 208 -3.25 5.45 -15.84
C ARG A 208 -4.64 5.88 -16.28
N GLN A 209 -4.85 6.12 -17.57
CA GLN A 209 -6.12 6.56 -18.12
C GLN A 209 -6.99 5.39 -18.62
N ALA A 210 -6.47 4.16 -18.59
CA ALA A 210 -7.20 2.97 -19.00
C ALA A 210 -8.26 2.53 -17.98
N ASP A 211 -9.30 1.85 -18.48
CA ASP A 211 -10.33 1.25 -17.63
C ASP A 211 -9.80 -0.04 -16.98
N PHE A 212 -9.04 -0.84 -17.74
CA PHE A 212 -8.37 -2.07 -17.30
C PHE A 212 -6.93 -2.12 -17.84
N SER A 213 -6.03 -2.82 -17.14
CA SER A 213 -4.65 -3.05 -17.59
C SER A 213 -4.34 -4.54 -17.51
N VAL A 214 -3.73 -5.10 -18.55
CA VAL A 214 -3.32 -6.52 -18.62
C VAL A 214 -1.88 -6.66 -19.11
N ASP A 215 -1.18 -7.67 -18.62
CA ASP A 215 0.20 -8.00 -19.06
C ASP A 215 0.23 -9.17 -20.05
N VAL A 216 -0.82 -10.00 -20.04
CA VAL A 216 -1.00 -11.13 -20.98
C VAL A 216 -2.39 -11.06 -21.58
N LEU A 217 -2.50 -11.37 -22.89
CA LEU A 217 -3.71 -11.08 -23.66
C LEU A 217 -4.95 -11.83 -23.15
N ASP A 218 -4.80 -13.01 -22.57
CA ASP A 218 -5.92 -13.79 -22.04
C ASP A 218 -6.48 -13.26 -20.72
N GLN A 219 -5.75 -12.40 -20.00
CA GLN A 219 -6.24 -11.73 -18.79
C GLN A 219 -7.44 -10.80 -19.07
N MET A 220 -7.62 -10.38 -20.32
CA MET A 220 -8.78 -9.57 -20.71
C MET A 220 -10.04 -10.42 -20.96
N MET A 221 -9.93 -11.76 -21.06
CA MET A 221 -11.05 -12.64 -21.40
C MET A 221 -12.23 -12.47 -20.44
N PRO A 222 -12.02 -12.36 -19.11
CA PRO A 222 -13.08 -12.02 -18.18
C PRO A 222 -13.90 -10.78 -18.52
N LEU A 223 -13.40 -9.83 -19.31
CA LEU A 223 -14.13 -8.60 -19.68
C LEU A 223 -15.22 -8.83 -20.73
N PHE A 224 -15.07 -9.86 -21.56
CA PHE A 224 -15.86 -10.03 -22.78
C PHE A 224 -16.85 -11.19 -22.73
N PHE A 225 -16.70 -12.11 -21.79
CA PHE A 225 -17.49 -13.34 -21.73
C PHE A 225 -18.42 -13.36 -20.51
N SER A 226 -19.62 -13.90 -20.67
CA SER A 226 -20.50 -14.29 -19.55
C SER A 226 -19.91 -15.49 -18.78
N GLU A 227 -20.46 -15.83 -17.61
CA GLU A 227 -20.01 -17.03 -16.87
C GLU A 227 -20.29 -18.33 -17.63
N ASP A 228 -21.35 -18.35 -18.45
CA ASP A 228 -21.79 -19.52 -19.20
C ASP A 228 -21.00 -19.71 -20.51
N GLU A 229 -20.35 -18.67 -21.03
CA GLU A 229 -19.66 -18.67 -22.33
C GLU A 229 -18.23 -19.26 -22.28
N LEU A 230 -17.60 -19.36 -21.11
CA LEU A 230 -16.27 -19.97 -20.93
C LEU A 230 -16.38 -21.25 -20.11
N SER A 231 -15.82 -22.35 -20.62
CA SER A 231 -15.82 -23.61 -19.87
C SER A 231 -15.11 -23.46 -18.52
N HIS A 232 -15.67 -24.09 -17.49
CA HIS A 232 -15.17 -24.02 -16.12
C HIS A 232 -13.68 -24.41 -16.03
N GLU A 233 -13.22 -25.36 -16.84
CA GLU A 233 -11.81 -25.79 -16.93
C GLU A 233 -10.87 -24.73 -17.54
N ARG A 234 -11.29 -24.05 -18.62
CA ARG A 234 -10.49 -22.97 -19.23
C ARG A 234 -10.36 -21.78 -18.29
N MET A 235 -11.44 -21.45 -17.59
CA MET A 235 -11.44 -20.41 -16.57
C MET A 235 -10.49 -20.77 -15.42
N GLN A 236 -10.54 -22.00 -14.93
CA GLN A 236 -9.61 -22.46 -13.89
C GLN A 236 -8.14 -22.41 -14.33
N ALA A 237 -7.83 -22.72 -15.59
CA ALA A 237 -6.48 -22.64 -16.12
C ALA A 237 -5.95 -21.19 -16.19
N ILE A 238 -6.79 -20.24 -16.62
CA ILE A 238 -6.45 -18.79 -16.63
C ILE A 238 -6.27 -18.28 -15.19
N TYR A 239 -7.16 -18.64 -14.26
CA TYR A 239 -7.06 -18.23 -12.86
C TYR A 239 -5.85 -18.82 -12.12
N ALA A 240 -5.46 -20.05 -12.43
CA ALA A 240 -4.27 -20.67 -11.85
C ALA A 240 -2.98 -19.96 -12.27
N GLN A 241 -2.92 -19.42 -13.50
CA GLN A 241 -1.77 -18.68 -14.02
C GLN A 241 -1.69 -17.25 -13.45
N ASN A 242 -2.82 -16.61 -13.13
CA ASN A 242 -2.88 -15.27 -12.53
C ASN A 242 -2.75 -15.24 -10.99
N GLY A 243 -2.34 -16.36 -10.37
CA GLY A 243 -2.12 -16.42 -8.91
C GLY A 243 -3.39 -16.47 -8.05
N PHE A 244 -4.58 -16.64 -8.66
CA PHE A 244 -5.83 -16.92 -7.94
C PHE A 244 -5.89 -18.39 -7.51
N GLY A 245 -4.96 -18.79 -6.64
CA GLY A 245 -5.05 -20.04 -5.92
C GLY A 245 -6.24 -19.99 -4.95
N LYS A 246 -7.02 -21.08 -4.90
CA LYS A 246 -8.09 -21.29 -3.91
C LYS A 246 -7.61 -20.94 -2.51
N SER A 247 -7.91 -19.73 -2.02
CA SER A 247 -7.78 -19.39 -0.61
C SER A 247 -9.02 -19.87 0.15
N ALA A 248 -9.36 -21.16 0.00
CA ALA A 248 -10.25 -21.84 0.93
C ALA A 248 -9.47 -22.40 2.15
N GLY A 249 -8.14 -22.21 2.17
CA GLY A 249 -7.27 -22.61 3.28
C GLY A 249 -7.22 -21.59 4.40
N LYS A 250 -6.96 -22.09 5.62
CA LYS A 250 -6.68 -21.26 6.79
C LYS A 250 -5.39 -20.44 6.58
N PRO A 251 -5.30 -19.21 7.11
CA PRO A 251 -4.21 -18.32 6.75
C PRO A 251 -2.87 -18.77 7.32
N HIS A 252 -1.79 -18.50 6.59
CA HIS A 252 -0.42 -18.71 7.04
C HIS A 252 0.06 -17.53 7.87
N VAL A 253 0.46 -17.79 9.11
CA VAL A 253 0.81 -16.75 10.08
C VAL A 253 2.20 -16.98 10.63
N LEU A 254 3.00 -15.93 10.67
CA LEU A 254 4.31 -15.93 11.31
C LEU A 254 4.30 -14.95 12.50
N LEU A 255 4.60 -15.45 13.70
CA LEU A 255 4.81 -14.62 14.88
C LEU A 255 6.30 -14.64 15.25
N LEU A 256 6.91 -13.47 15.42
CA LEU A 256 8.31 -13.30 15.78
C LEU A 256 8.48 -12.69 17.18
N GLU A 257 9.72 -12.67 17.69
CA GLU A 257 10.08 -11.94 18.92
C GLU A 257 9.34 -12.39 20.19
N SER A 258 8.94 -13.66 20.24
CA SER A 258 8.29 -14.28 21.40
C SER A 258 6.99 -13.55 21.80
N VAL A 259 6.08 -13.34 20.84
CA VAL A 259 4.69 -12.95 21.11
C VAL A 259 4.09 -13.89 22.17
N HIS A 260 3.33 -13.32 23.10
CA HIS A 260 2.75 -14.06 24.23
C HIS A 260 1.87 -15.25 23.78
N GLU A 261 1.86 -16.32 24.57
CA GLU A 261 1.19 -17.59 24.24
C GLU A 261 -0.33 -17.45 24.05
N SER A 262 -0.96 -16.42 24.66
CA SER A 262 -2.39 -16.16 24.48
C SER A 262 -2.76 -15.88 23.02
N ALA A 263 -1.95 -15.09 22.30
CA ALA A 263 -2.13 -14.87 20.86
C ALA A 263 -1.95 -16.17 20.07
N VAL A 264 -0.93 -16.98 20.41
CA VAL A 264 -0.65 -18.28 19.78
C VAL A 264 -1.87 -19.19 19.90
N LYS A 265 -2.38 -19.40 21.12
CA LYS A 265 -3.56 -20.23 21.39
C LYS A 265 -4.80 -19.71 20.66
N LYS A 266 -5.02 -18.40 20.68
CA LYS A 266 -6.17 -17.76 20.05
C LYS A 266 -6.20 -17.96 18.53
N LEU A 267 -5.07 -17.76 17.86
CA LEU A 267 -4.97 -17.97 16.41
C LEU A 267 -5.01 -19.47 16.04
N GLN A 268 -4.43 -20.35 16.88
CA GLN A 268 -4.52 -21.80 16.68
C GLN A 268 -5.94 -22.34 16.84
N ASN A 269 -6.73 -21.82 17.80
CA ASN A 269 -8.13 -22.21 17.99
C ASN A 269 -9.00 -21.87 16.78
N GLU A 270 -8.64 -20.82 16.04
CA GLU A 270 -9.26 -20.46 14.75
C GLU A 270 -8.78 -21.34 13.59
N GLY A 271 -7.88 -22.28 13.84
CA GLY A 271 -7.31 -23.21 12.88
C GLY A 271 -6.25 -22.60 11.97
N TRP A 272 -5.64 -21.47 12.33
CA TRP A 272 -4.66 -20.80 11.48
C TRP A 272 -3.33 -21.59 11.42
N ASN A 273 -2.68 -21.56 10.26
CA ASN A 273 -1.40 -22.23 10.03
C ASN A 273 -0.27 -21.40 10.65
N LEU A 274 -0.03 -21.58 11.94
CA LEU A 274 0.87 -20.75 12.73
C LEU A 274 2.31 -21.28 12.76
N ARG A 275 3.26 -20.41 12.41
CA ARG A 275 4.70 -20.58 12.60
C ARG A 275 5.21 -19.54 13.60
N GLN A 276 6.06 -19.97 14.52
CA GLN A 276 6.73 -19.07 15.47
C GLN A 276 8.23 -19.01 15.16
N GLY A 277 8.78 -17.80 15.10
CA GLY A 277 10.22 -17.56 15.00
C GLY A 277 10.76 -16.99 16.32
N LYS A 278 11.90 -17.51 16.77
CA LYS A 278 12.62 -16.94 17.92
C LYS A 278 13.34 -15.66 17.50
N GLY A 279 13.23 -14.62 18.33
CA GLY A 279 13.90 -13.34 18.13
C GLY A 279 13.43 -12.56 16.91
N ALA A 280 14.14 -11.47 16.62
CA ALA A 280 13.91 -10.65 15.44
C ALA A 280 14.52 -11.29 14.20
N TRP A 281 13.82 -11.19 13.06
CA TRP A 281 14.37 -11.62 11.78
C TRP A 281 14.82 -10.42 10.95
N ARG A 282 15.94 -10.58 10.25
CA ARG A 282 16.42 -9.57 9.28
C ARG A 282 15.60 -9.64 8.00
N SER A 283 15.58 -8.54 7.26
CA SER A 283 14.85 -8.39 6.00
C SER A 283 15.13 -9.51 5.00
N GLU A 284 16.40 -9.91 4.83
CA GLU A 284 16.79 -10.95 3.88
C GLU A 284 16.15 -12.29 4.23
N LYS A 285 16.12 -12.64 5.52
CA LYS A 285 15.51 -13.88 6.01
C LYS A 285 13.99 -13.86 5.90
N LEU A 286 13.36 -12.71 6.16
CA LEU A 286 11.91 -12.56 5.96
C LEU A 286 11.54 -12.81 4.50
N ILE A 287 12.26 -12.19 3.57
CA ILE A 287 11.99 -12.32 2.13
C ILE A 287 12.22 -13.76 1.66
N SER A 288 13.25 -14.46 2.15
CA SER A 288 13.53 -15.84 1.74
C SER A 288 12.59 -16.88 2.36
N ASP A 289 12.22 -16.71 3.64
CA ASP A 289 11.60 -17.79 4.43
C ASP A 289 10.12 -17.55 4.75
N ALA A 290 9.53 -16.42 4.35
CA ALA A 290 8.16 -16.04 4.69
C ALA A 290 7.30 -15.60 3.49
N GLY A 291 7.64 -16.00 2.26
CA GLY A 291 6.90 -15.64 1.04
C GLY A 291 5.45 -16.15 1.00
N GLU A 292 5.13 -17.18 1.77
CA GLU A 292 3.80 -17.76 1.95
C GLU A 292 2.94 -17.05 2.99
N VAL A 293 3.55 -16.22 3.85
CA VAL A 293 2.89 -15.63 5.02
C VAL A 293 1.88 -14.57 4.61
N GLN A 294 0.67 -14.69 5.16
CA GLN A 294 -0.44 -13.77 4.95
C GLN A 294 -0.65 -12.84 6.15
N VAL A 295 -0.25 -13.25 7.35
CA VAL A 295 -0.29 -12.40 8.54
C VAL A 295 1.04 -12.47 9.27
N LEU A 296 1.66 -11.31 9.49
CA LEU A 296 2.94 -11.20 10.18
C LEU A 296 2.76 -10.48 11.51
N GLY A 297 3.12 -11.15 12.62
CA GLY A 297 3.16 -10.58 13.95
C GLY A 297 4.60 -10.31 14.39
N ILE A 298 4.90 -9.08 14.78
CA ILE A 298 6.23 -8.66 15.25
C ILE A 298 6.13 -7.83 16.52
N ARG A 299 7.28 -7.55 17.15
CA ARG A 299 7.39 -6.59 18.26
C ARG A 299 8.32 -5.45 17.84
N SER A 300 9.17 -4.95 18.73
CA SER A 300 9.93 -3.71 18.53
C SER A 300 11.23 -3.86 17.73
N GLN A 301 11.76 -5.08 17.56
CA GLN A 301 13.09 -5.30 16.98
C GLN A 301 13.05 -5.62 15.48
N THR A 302 12.03 -6.34 14.98
CA THR A 302 11.94 -6.65 13.56
C THR A 302 11.60 -5.38 12.77
N ARG A 303 12.48 -4.98 11.85
CA ARG A 303 12.28 -3.80 11.00
C ARG A 303 11.66 -4.18 9.65
N LEU A 304 10.50 -3.61 9.33
CA LEU A 304 9.78 -3.80 8.08
C LEU A 304 9.92 -2.56 7.20
N SER A 305 11.00 -2.53 6.41
CA SER A 305 11.22 -1.49 5.40
C SER A 305 10.34 -1.68 4.17
N ALA A 306 10.23 -0.65 3.32
CA ALA A 306 9.58 -0.77 2.00
C ALA A 306 10.09 -1.98 1.18
N LYS A 307 11.41 -2.23 1.19
CA LYS A 307 12.02 -3.39 0.51
C LYS A 307 11.53 -4.71 1.10
N THR A 308 11.44 -4.80 2.43
CA THR A 308 10.97 -6.00 3.14
C THR A 308 9.51 -6.28 2.82
N ILE A 309 8.66 -5.25 2.83
CA ILE A 309 7.23 -5.35 2.54
C ILE A 309 7.01 -5.79 1.08
N ALA A 310 7.73 -5.20 0.12
CA ALA A 310 7.64 -5.58 -1.29
C ALA A 310 8.07 -7.04 -1.56
N GLY A 311 9.00 -7.58 -0.76
CA GLY A 311 9.42 -8.97 -0.84
C GLY A 311 8.45 -9.98 -0.21
N LEU A 312 7.31 -9.54 0.35
CA LEU A 312 6.28 -10.39 0.96
C LEU A 312 4.94 -10.25 0.20
N PRO A 313 4.83 -10.74 -1.05
CA PRO A 313 3.71 -10.44 -1.94
C PRO A 313 2.35 -10.99 -1.46
N ARG A 314 2.35 -11.99 -0.56
CA ARG A 314 1.13 -12.61 -0.02
C ARG A 314 0.63 -11.97 1.28
N LEU A 315 1.36 -10.99 1.80
CA LEU A 315 1.03 -10.37 3.09
C LEU A 315 -0.28 -9.58 2.99
N TRP A 316 -1.19 -9.83 3.94
CA TRP A 316 -2.50 -9.20 4.03
C TRP A 316 -2.64 -8.28 5.24
N ALA A 317 -1.96 -8.57 6.35
CA ALA A 317 -1.99 -7.72 7.54
C ALA A 317 -0.71 -7.87 8.37
N ILE A 318 -0.38 -6.82 9.11
CA ILE A 318 0.70 -6.82 10.09
C ILE A 318 0.13 -6.54 11.48
N GLY A 319 0.49 -7.37 12.45
CA GLY A 319 0.25 -7.12 13.87
C GLY A 319 1.53 -6.66 14.56
N ALA A 320 1.57 -5.40 14.98
CA ALA A 320 2.58 -4.91 15.90
C ALA A 320 2.13 -5.26 17.33
N PHE A 321 2.68 -6.34 17.90
CA PHE A 321 2.45 -6.78 19.28
C PHE A 321 3.24 -5.89 20.27
N CYS A 322 3.04 -4.59 20.15
CA CYS A 322 3.56 -3.52 20.98
C CYS A 322 2.75 -2.24 20.76
N ILE A 323 3.09 -1.16 21.46
CA ILE A 323 2.40 0.12 21.35
C ILE A 323 2.93 0.89 20.13
N GLY A 324 4.25 1.00 20.02
CA GLY A 324 4.92 1.74 18.94
C GLY A 324 4.96 0.94 17.63
N THR A 325 5.03 1.67 16.52
CA THR A 325 5.11 1.09 15.17
C THR A 325 6.28 1.67 14.35
N ASN A 326 7.23 2.32 15.01
CA ASN A 326 8.39 2.99 14.39
C ASN A 326 9.27 2.05 13.55
N GLN A 327 9.24 0.75 13.87
CA GLN A 327 9.95 -0.31 13.17
C GLN A 327 9.28 -0.73 11.85
N ILE A 328 8.10 -0.18 11.52
CA ILE A 328 7.33 -0.51 10.33
C ILE A 328 7.22 0.74 9.45
N ASP A 329 7.58 0.60 8.17
CA ASP A 329 7.26 1.61 7.16
C ASP A 329 5.76 1.58 6.87
N LEU A 330 5.01 2.38 7.63
CA LEU A 330 3.56 2.44 7.58
C LEU A 330 3.03 2.87 6.21
N GLN A 331 3.76 3.76 5.52
CA GLN A 331 3.39 4.25 4.20
C GLN A 331 3.57 3.15 3.15
N ALA A 332 4.73 2.47 3.15
CA ALA A 332 4.95 1.36 2.24
C ALA A 332 3.96 0.21 2.47
N ALA A 333 3.58 -0.05 3.72
CA ALA A 333 2.53 -1.02 4.04
C ALA A 333 1.16 -0.58 3.49
N ALA A 334 0.80 0.71 3.64
CA ALA A 334 -0.45 1.25 3.13
C ALA A 334 -0.51 1.19 1.59
N ASP A 335 0.57 1.59 0.92
CA ASP A 335 0.70 1.57 -0.54
C ASP A 335 0.65 0.13 -1.10
N ALA A 336 1.06 -0.86 -0.33
CA ALA A 336 0.92 -2.29 -0.64
C ALA A 336 -0.45 -2.89 -0.25
N GLY A 337 -1.36 -2.08 0.29
CA GLY A 337 -2.68 -2.51 0.74
C GLY A 337 -2.64 -3.45 1.94
N ILE A 338 -1.78 -3.14 2.92
CA ILE A 338 -1.53 -3.94 4.13
C ILE A 338 -1.82 -3.09 5.37
N PRO A 339 -2.97 -3.29 6.05
CA PRO A 339 -3.22 -2.65 7.33
C PRO A 339 -2.27 -3.17 8.42
N VAL A 340 -1.87 -2.23 9.29
CA VAL A 340 -1.03 -2.47 10.46
C VAL A 340 -1.86 -2.21 11.72
N PHE A 341 -1.93 -3.18 12.61
CA PHE A 341 -2.64 -3.07 13.90
C PHE A 341 -1.64 -3.08 15.05
N ASN A 342 -1.79 -2.17 16.02
CA ASN A 342 -1.02 -2.14 17.25
C ASN A 342 -1.91 -2.31 18.49
N ALA A 343 -1.35 -2.20 19.69
CA ALA A 343 -2.07 -2.28 20.96
C ALA A 343 -1.96 -0.99 21.78
N PRO A 344 -2.64 0.11 21.37
CA PRO A 344 -2.35 1.46 21.87
C PRO A 344 -2.71 1.67 23.35
N TYR A 345 -3.58 0.84 23.93
CA TYR A 345 -4.11 1.02 25.29
C TYR A 345 -3.75 -0.13 26.24
N SER A 346 -3.10 -1.19 25.77
CA SER A 346 -2.89 -2.42 26.53
C SER A 346 -1.89 -2.29 27.69
N ASN A 347 -1.12 -1.20 27.73
CA ASN A 347 -0.19 -0.88 28.83
C ASN A 347 -0.69 0.22 29.77
N THR A 348 -1.93 0.71 29.59
CA THR A 348 -2.46 1.86 30.34
C THR A 348 -2.32 1.67 31.85
N ARG A 349 -2.66 0.48 32.34
CA ARG A 349 -2.58 0.15 33.76
C ARG A 349 -1.14 0.12 34.27
N SER A 350 -0.24 -0.53 33.54
CA SER A 350 1.17 -0.68 33.93
C SER A 350 1.86 0.68 34.09
N VAL A 351 1.65 1.61 33.15
CA VAL A 351 2.21 2.95 33.24
C VAL A 351 1.62 3.71 34.43
N ALA A 352 0.32 3.58 34.66
CA ALA A 352 -0.34 4.27 35.78
C ALA A 352 0.18 3.79 37.14
N GLU A 353 0.41 2.48 37.30
CA GLU A 353 1.00 1.91 38.51
C GLU A 353 2.45 2.35 38.72
N LEU A 354 3.25 2.40 37.65
CA LEU A 354 4.62 2.90 37.71
C LEU A 354 4.66 4.35 38.22
N VAL A 355 3.86 5.24 37.63
CA VAL A 355 3.79 6.66 38.03
C VAL A 355 3.38 6.80 39.48
N VAL A 356 2.36 6.06 39.94
CA VAL A 356 1.94 6.09 41.35
C VAL A 356 3.09 5.66 42.28
N GLY A 357 3.81 4.60 41.92
CA GLY A 357 4.98 4.14 42.65
C GLY A 357 6.09 5.20 42.70
N GLU A 358 6.42 5.80 41.56
CA GLU A 358 7.44 6.85 41.43
C GLU A 358 7.10 8.08 42.27
N ILE A 359 5.83 8.51 42.29
CA ILE A 359 5.37 9.62 43.13
C ILE A 359 5.66 9.35 44.61
N ILE A 360 5.30 8.16 45.10
CA ILE A 360 5.54 7.77 46.49
C ILE A 360 7.04 7.73 46.78
N MET A 361 7.84 7.12 45.89
CA MET A 361 9.29 7.01 46.06
C MET A 361 9.98 8.38 46.09
N LEU A 362 9.60 9.28 45.20
CA LEU A 362 10.22 10.60 45.05
C LEU A 362 9.85 11.55 46.20
N LEU A 363 8.58 11.59 46.62
CA LEU A 363 8.16 12.41 47.76
C LEU A 363 8.71 11.91 49.09
N ARG A 364 9.16 10.65 49.16
CA ARG A 364 9.85 10.06 50.31
C ARG A 364 11.38 10.07 50.18
N ARG A 365 11.90 10.59 49.05
CA ARG A 365 13.32 10.64 48.70
C ARG A 365 14.02 9.27 48.77
N ILE A 366 13.30 8.21 48.41
CA ILE A 366 13.80 6.83 48.49
C ILE A 366 14.99 6.59 47.54
N PRO A 367 15.01 7.07 46.28
CA PRO A 367 16.16 6.86 45.39
C PRO A 367 17.48 7.35 45.99
N GLU A 368 17.49 8.56 46.55
CA GLU A 368 18.64 9.15 47.23
C GLU A 368 19.07 8.32 48.44
N LYS A 369 18.13 8.03 49.33
CA LYS A 369 18.40 7.36 50.62
C LYS A 369 18.80 5.91 50.45
N SER A 370 18.18 5.20 49.50
CA SER A 370 18.53 3.82 49.16
C SER A 370 19.95 3.75 48.61
N ARG A 371 20.30 4.62 47.66
CA ARG A 371 21.66 4.71 47.11
C ARG A 371 22.70 5.00 48.19
N ALA A 372 22.40 5.93 49.11
CA ALA A 372 23.28 6.23 50.24
C ALA A 372 23.47 5.01 51.18
N ALA A 373 22.39 4.29 51.51
CA ALA A 373 22.45 3.09 52.34
C ALA A 373 23.30 1.98 51.70
N HIS A 374 23.15 1.76 50.39
CA HIS A 374 24.02 0.84 49.63
C HIS A 374 25.49 1.25 49.65
N ALA A 375 25.79 2.55 49.75
CA ALA A 375 27.14 3.08 49.93
C ALA A 375 27.61 3.12 51.40
N GLY A 376 26.86 2.51 52.33
CA GLY A 376 27.20 2.47 53.77
C GLY A 376 26.88 3.76 54.54
N GLN A 377 26.16 4.71 53.94
CA GLN A 377 25.75 5.96 54.57
C GLN A 377 24.31 5.88 55.10
N TRP A 378 24.08 6.29 56.35
CA TRP A 378 22.77 6.20 56.99
C TRP A 378 22.05 7.56 57.11
N LEU A 379 21.23 7.89 56.11
CA LEU A 379 20.52 9.18 56.02
C LEU A 379 19.14 9.17 56.70
N LYS A 380 19.12 8.94 58.03
CA LYS A 380 17.88 8.94 58.83
C LYS A 380 17.39 10.37 59.14
N SER A 381 16.61 10.96 58.23
CA SER A 381 15.98 12.27 58.41
C SER A 381 14.58 12.34 57.79
N ALA A 382 13.69 13.11 58.42
CA ALA A 382 12.37 13.47 57.89
C ALA A 382 12.41 14.71 56.98
N ALA A 383 13.52 15.45 56.95
CA ALA A 383 13.65 16.66 56.14
C ALA A 383 13.42 16.35 54.65
N GLY A 384 12.63 17.20 53.99
CA GLY A 384 12.30 17.06 52.56
C GLY A 384 11.45 15.83 52.20
N CYS A 385 10.89 15.11 53.18
CA CYS A 385 10.04 13.95 52.95
C CYS A 385 8.58 14.28 53.27
N ALA A 386 7.65 13.79 52.46
CA ALA A 386 6.22 14.03 52.64
C ALA A 386 5.37 12.78 52.38
N GLU A 387 4.21 12.72 53.03
CA GLU A 387 3.11 11.86 52.59
C GLU A 387 2.49 12.43 51.30
N ILE A 388 2.00 11.54 50.43
CA ILE A 388 1.29 11.93 49.20
C ILE A 388 -0.13 12.43 49.51
N ARG A 389 -0.76 11.95 50.59
CA ARG A 389 -2.10 12.35 50.99
C ARG A 389 -2.17 13.87 51.22
N GLY A 390 -3.22 14.49 50.67
CA GLY A 390 -3.45 15.93 50.73
C GLY A 390 -2.53 16.76 49.81
N LYS A 391 -1.67 16.12 49.00
CA LYS A 391 -0.89 16.80 47.95
C LYS A 391 -1.68 16.89 46.66
N THR A 392 -1.32 17.84 45.82
CA THR A 392 -1.93 18.04 44.51
C THR A 392 -1.07 17.44 43.40
N VAL A 393 -1.65 16.58 42.57
CA VAL A 393 -1.03 16.13 41.32
C VAL A 393 -1.59 16.92 40.15
N GLY A 394 -0.71 17.40 39.29
CA GLY A 394 -0.99 18.03 38.01
C GLY A 394 -0.75 17.04 36.87
N ILE A 395 -1.81 16.65 36.16
CA ILE A 395 -1.76 15.70 35.05
C ILE A 395 -1.84 16.49 33.73
N ILE A 396 -0.79 16.43 32.92
CA ILE A 396 -0.77 17.05 31.59
C ILE A 396 -1.02 15.96 30.54
N GLY A 397 -2.17 16.03 29.88
CA GLY A 397 -2.73 14.96 29.05
C GLY A 397 -3.65 14.05 29.87
N TYR A 398 -4.97 14.19 29.67
CA TYR A 398 -6.02 13.48 30.41
C TYR A 398 -6.71 12.41 29.55
N GLY A 399 -5.90 11.68 28.78
CA GLY A 399 -6.33 10.52 27.99
C GLY A 399 -6.41 9.23 28.82
N HIS A 400 -6.19 8.08 28.18
CA HIS A 400 -6.29 6.75 28.81
C HIS A 400 -5.39 6.60 30.05
N ILE A 401 -4.10 6.95 29.95
CA ILE A 401 -3.17 6.84 31.08
C ILE A 401 -3.44 7.92 32.13
N GLY A 402 -3.57 9.19 31.72
CA GLY A 402 -3.77 10.30 32.65
C GLY A 402 -5.02 10.15 33.52
N SER A 403 -6.14 9.70 32.92
CA SER A 403 -7.37 9.43 33.67
C SER A 403 -7.24 8.24 34.63
N GLN A 404 -6.51 7.18 34.26
CA GLN A 404 -6.25 6.06 35.16
C GLN A 404 -5.32 6.42 36.32
N VAL A 405 -4.30 7.24 36.06
CA VAL A 405 -3.42 7.83 37.10
C VAL A 405 -4.26 8.68 38.06
N SER A 406 -5.17 9.50 37.53
CA SER A 406 -6.10 10.32 38.32
C SER A 406 -6.88 9.47 39.32
N VAL A 407 -7.58 8.44 38.84
CA VAL A 407 -8.40 7.55 39.68
C VAL A 407 -7.57 6.89 40.78
N LEU A 408 -6.35 6.43 40.46
CA LEU A 408 -5.47 5.80 41.45
C LEU A 408 -5.01 6.78 42.54
N LEU A 409 -4.60 7.99 42.15
CA LEU A 409 -4.07 8.97 43.09
C LEU A 409 -5.16 9.60 43.96
N GLU A 410 -6.37 9.78 43.45
CA GLU A 410 -7.53 10.18 44.27
C GLU A 410 -7.82 9.16 45.37
N ASN A 411 -7.79 7.87 45.05
CA ASN A 411 -7.97 6.80 46.05
C ASN A 411 -6.85 6.73 47.09
N LEU A 412 -5.69 7.30 46.80
CA LEU A 412 -4.58 7.49 47.76
C LEU A 412 -4.64 8.84 48.49
N GLY A 413 -5.69 9.62 48.26
CA GLY A 413 -5.97 10.88 48.95
C GLY A 413 -5.26 12.09 48.39
N MET A 414 -4.80 12.06 47.13
CA MET A 414 -4.33 13.26 46.44
C MET A 414 -5.49 14.05 45.82
N SER A 415 -5.31 15.36 45.68
CA SER A 415 -6.18 16.19 44.83
C SER A 415 -5.65 16.19 43.40
N VAL A 416 -6.53 16.00 42.41
CA VAL A 416 -6.11 15.96 41.00
C VAL A 416 -6.51 17.24 40.28
N LEU A 417 -5.51 17.88 39.67
CA LEU A 417 -5.68 18.90 38.63
C LEU A 417 -5.21 18.32 37.31
N PHE A 418 -5.93 18.59 36.22
CA PHE A 418 -5.48 18.17 34.89
C PHE A 418 -5.61 19.28 33.85
N HIS A 419 -4.79 19.17 32.81
CA HIS A 419 -4.85 20.01 31.63
C HIS A 419 -4.79 19.15 30.38
N ASP A 420 -5.71 19.39 29.45
CA ASP A 420 -5.74 18.77 28.13
C ASP A 420 -6.13 19.84 27.09
N ILE A 421 -5.72 19.65 25.83
CA ILE A 421 -6.12 20.52 24.73
C ILE A 421 -7.54 20.19 24.24
N VAL A 422 -7.98 18.95 24.47
CA VAL A 422 -9.34 18.50 24.18
C VAL A 422 -10.20 18.73 25.42
N ASP A 423 -11.48 19.07 25.21
CA ASP A 423 -12.43 19.10 26.31
C ASP A 423 -12.77 17.67 26.72
N THR A 424 -12.51 17.35 27.99
CA THR A 424 -12.58 15.98 28.51
C THR A 424 -13.33 15.99 29.82
N LEU A 425 -14.30 15.08 29.94
CA LEU A 425 -15.07 14.94 31.17
C LEU A 425 -14.16 14.44 32.32
N PRO A 426 -14.11 15.14 33.46
CA PRO A 426 -13.38 14.67 34.63
C PRO A 426 -13.97 13.36 35.17
N LEU A 427 -13.11 12.54 35.77
CA LEU A 427 -13.52 11.36 36.54
C LEU A 427 -13.31 11.67 38.03
N GLY A 428 -14.22 11.21 38.88
CA GLY A 428 -14.12 11.43 40.32
C GLY A 428 -14.19 12.92 40.69
N ASN A 429 -13.27 13.37 41.53
CA ASN A 429 -13.17 14.77 41.96
C ASN A 429 -12.08 15.55 41.20
N ALA A 430 -11.53 14.97 40.11
CA ALA A 430 -10.52 15.62 39.30
C ALA A 430 -11.05 16.94 38.73
N ARG A 431 -10.26 18.00 38.83
CA ARG A 431 -10.64 19.33 38.33
C ARG A 431 -9.78 19.72 37.13
N ARG A 432 -10.43 20.18 36.07
CA ARG A 432 -9.74 20.79 34.92
C ARG A 432 -9.14 22.13 35.36
N ALA A 433 -7.86 22.34 35.08
CA ALA A 433 -7.21 23.63 35.24
C ALA A 433 -7.65 24.57 34.11
N ASN A 434 -7.79 25.86 34.41
CA ASN A 434 -8.12 26.90 33.42
C ASN A 434 -6.98 27.13 32.41
N GLY A 435 -5.80 26.59 32.70
CA GLY A 435 -4.66 26.56 31.80
C GLY A 435 -3.46 25.86 32.42
N LEU A 436 -2.44 25.62 31.60
CA LEU A 436 -1.22 24.95 32.03
C LEU A 436 -0.51 25.69 33.17
N GLU A 437 -0.51 27.02 33.17
CA GLU A 437 0.11 27.79 34.25
C GLU A 437 -0.54 27.59 35.61
N GLU A 438 -1.88 27.50 35.66
CA GLU A 438 -2.59 27.22 36.92
C GLU A 438 -2.19 25.84 37.45
N LEU A 439 -2.11 24.84 36.57
CA LEU A 439 -1.70 23.49 36.94
C LEU A 439 -0.29 23.51 37.54
N LEU A 440 0.68 24.11 36.84
CA LEU A 440 2.09 24.13 37.27
C LEU A 440 2.27 24.84 38.62
N LYS A 441 1.57 25.96 38.83
CA LYS A 441 1.66 26.76 40.08
C LYS A 441 1.05 26.06 41.29
N ASN A 442 0.12 25.13 41.08
CA ASN A 442 -0.64 24.49 42.17
C ASN A 442 -0.23 23.03 42.45
N ALA A 443 0.40 22.35 41.50
CA ALA A 443 0.78 20.94 41.62
C ALA A 443 2.07 20.73 42.43
N ASP A 444 2.02 19.83 43.42
CA ASP A 444 3.20 19.31 44.12
C ASP A 444 3.95 18.27 43.27
N VAL A 445 3.24 17.61 42.37
CA VAL A 445 3.75 16.63 41.42
C VAL A 445 3.15 16.94 40.05
N VAL A 446 3.97 17.01 39.01
CA VAL A 446 3.50 17.11 37.62
C VAL A 446 3.86 15.83 36.88
N THR A 447 2.88 15.21 36.21
CA THR A 447 3.08 14.00 35.39
C THR A 447 2.59 14.22 33.96
N LEU A 448 3.35 13.72 32.99
CA LEU A 448 3.14 13.95 31.56
C LEU A 448 2.61 12.69 30.88
N HIS A 449 1.51 12.83 30.12
CA HIS A 449 0.83 11.77 29.37
C HIS A 449 0.35 12.25 28.00
N VAL A 450 1.27 12.83 27.23
CA VAL A 450 0.99 13.46 25.92
C VAL A 450 1.63 12.68 24.76
N PRO A 451 1.09 12.77 23.53
CA PRO A 451 1.71 12.18 22.33
C PRO A 451 3.00 12.92 21.93
N ASP A 452 3.76 12.37 20.97
CA ASP A 452 4.91 13.07 20.36
C ASP A 452 4.40 13.85 19.15
N THR A 453 4.26 15.15 19.32
CA THR A 453 3.76 16.09 18.31
C THR A 453 4.66 17.32 18.32
N PRO A 454 4.72 18.11 17.24
CA PRO A 454 5.44 19.38 17.25
C PRO A 454 5.08 20.28 18.44
N GLU A 455 3.82 20.27 18.88
CA GLU A 455 3.28 21.08 19.97
C GLU A 455 3.68 20.58 21.37
N THR A 456 3.98 19.29 21.51
CA THR A 456 4.34 18.67 22.81
C THR A 456 5.84 18.48 22.99
N ARG A 457 6.65 18.66 21.94
CA ARG A 457 8.11 18.66 22.03
C ARG A 457 8.59 19.85 22.84
N HIS A 458 9.46 19.61 23.81
CA HIS A 458 9.94 20.60 24.78
C HIS A 458 8.79 21.33 25.50
N LEU A 459 7.65 20.65 25.71
CA LEU A 459 6.56 21.18 26.51
C LEU A 459 7.04 21.58 27.91
N MET A 460 7.89 20.79 28.56
CA MET A 460 8.52 21.16 29.82
C MET A 460 9.91 21.73 29.55
N ASP A 461 9.95 23.00 29.11
CA ASP A 461 11.14 23.82 28.96
C ASP A 461 11.56 24.49 30.29
N ALA A 462 12.68 25.22 30.27
CA ALA A 462 13.17 25.96 31.44
C ALA A 462 12.15 26.94 32.03
N SER A 463 11.38 27.63 31.19
CA SER A 463 10.37 28.61 31.66
C SER A 463 9.22 27.93 32.37
N ARG A 464 8.71 26.81 31.82
CA ARG A 464 7.62 26.05 32.44
C ARG A 464 8.06 25.33 33.70
N ILE A 465 9.29 24.79 33.72
CA ILE A 465 9.87 24.18 34.93
C ILE A 465 9.97 25.20 36.07
N GLN A 466 10.41 26.44 35.80
CA GLN A 466 10.46 27.51 36.81
C GLN A 466 9.09 27.93 37.36
N LYS A 467 8.01 27.71 36.60
CA LYS A 467 6.63 27.99 37.06
C LYS A 467 6.06 26.90 37.97
N MET A 468 6.73 25.75 38.11
CA MET A 468 6.34 24.71 39.06
C MET A 468 6.54 25.18 40.50
N LYS A 469 5.80 24.60 41.45
CA LYS A 469 6.05 24.85 42.87
C LYS A 469 7.48 24.50 43.25
N LYS A 470 8.12 25.33 44.07
CA LYS A 470 9.44 25.03 44.62
C LYS A 470 9.38 23.72 45.40
N GLY A 471 10.27 22.79 45.08
CA GLY A 471 10.31 21.45 45.65
C GLY A 471 9.30 20.47 45.04
N ALA A 472 8.63 20.83 43.95
CA ALA A 472 7.78 19.89 43.21
C ALA A 472 8.60 18.76 42.56
N VAL A 473 7.89 17.74 42.10
CA VAL A 473 8.43 16.59 41.37
C VAL A 473 7.90 16.58 39.94
N LEU A 474 8.74 16.24 38.96
CA LEU A 474 8.35 16.07 37.55
C LEU A 474 8.49 14.61 37.10
N ILE A 475 7.45 14.05 36.47
CA ILE A 475 7.44 12.67 35.97
C ILE A 475 7.13 12.66 34.48
N ASN A 476 7.94 11.93 33.69
CA ASN A 476 7.69 11.70 32.28
C ASN A 476 7.83 10.22 31.92
N SER A 477 6.68 9.56 31.76
CA SER A 477 6.57 8.18 31.25
C SER A 477 5.72 8.15 29.97
N SER A 478 5.82 9.21 29.16
CA SER A 478 5.04 9.40 27.93
C SER A 478 5.89 9.35 26.66
N ARG A 479 6.60 10.44 26.34
CA ARG A 479 7.47 10.58 25.17
C ARG A 479 8.77 11.31 25.51
N GLY A 480 9.88 10.84 24.93
CA GLY A 480 11.23 11.27 25.30
C GLY A 480 11.55 12.74 25.00
N LYS A 481 10.89 13.35 24.01
CA LYS A 481 11.16 14.73 23.57
C LYS A 481 10.30 15.79 24.28
N VAL A 482 9.48 15.40 25.26
CA VAL A 482 8.52 16.33 25.91
C VAL A 482 9.20 17.24 26.93
N VAL A 483 10.33 16.81 27.49
CA VAL A 483 11.07 17.53 28.54
C VAL A 483 12.42 17.97 28.00
N ASP A 484 12.80 19.22 28.27
CA ASP A 484 14.19 19.66 28.13
C ASP A 484 15.02 19.09 29.29
N LEU A 485 15.83 18.07 29.00
CA LEU A 485 16.60 17.36 30.00
C LEU A 485 17.73 18.20 30.62
N ALA A 486 18.26 19.18 29.89
CA ALA A 486 19.29 20.08 30.41
C ALA A 486 18.67 21.06 31.40
N ALA A 487 17.53 21.67 31.04
CA ALA A 487 16.77 22.54 31.93
C ALA A 487 16.30 21.79 33.20
N LEU A 488 15.85 20.55 33.05
CA LEU A 488 15.49 19.70 34.18
C LEU A 488 16.69 19.44 35.08
N ARG A 489 17.86 19.12 34.51
CA ARG A 489 19.09 18.89 35.29
C ARG A 489 19.46 20.12 36.12
N THR A 490 19.46 21.31 35.52
CA THR A 490 19.72 22.57 36.21
C THR A 490 18.75 22.80 37.36
N ALA A 491 17.44 22.62 37.12
CA ALA A 491 16.42 22.82 38.16
C ALA A 491 16.55 21.84 39.34
N LEU A 492 17.04 20.62 39.10
CA LEU A 492 17.33 19.65 40.15
C LEU A 492 18.58 20.02 40.96
N ASP A 493 19.65 20.44 40.29
CA ASP A 493 20.91 20.84 40.95
C ASP A 493 20.72 22.12 41.79
N GLU A 494 19.88 23.05 41.34
CA GLU A 494 19.52 24.28 42.07
C GLU A 494 18.49 24.05 43.20
N GLY A 495 17.92 22.84 43.30
CA GLY A 495 16.88 22.50 44.27
C GLY A 495 15.54 23.21 44.02
N ALA A 496 15.31 23.72 42.81
CA ALA A 496 14.00 24.22 42.38
C ALA A 496 12.98 23.08 42.32
N LEU A 497 13.39 21.90 41.84
CA LEU A 497 12.65 20.65 41.93
C LEU A 497 13.28 19.71 42.96
N SER A 498 12.47 18.95 43.68
CA SER A 498 12.95 18.03 44.71
C SER A 498 13.28 16.63 44.18
N GLY A 499 12.84 16.30 42.96
CA GLY A 499 13.14 15.04 42.28
C GLY A 499 12.44 14.92 40.93
N ALA A 500 12.76 13.86 40.19
CA ALA A 500 12.13 13.55 38.91
C ALA A 500 12.13 12.03 38.61
N ALA A 501 11.19 11.58 37.77
CA ALA A 501 11.24 10.23 37.18
C ALA A 501 11.10 10.32 35.65
N LEU A 502 11.96 9.60 34.93
CA LEU A 502 11.87 9.49 33.48
C LEU A 502 12.01 8.04 33.05
N ASP A 503 11.05 7.59 32.25
CA ASP A 503 11.07 6.28 31.59
C ASP A 503 11.48 6.38 30.12
N VAL A 504 11.42 7.57 29.53
CA VAL A 504 11.59 7.81 28.09
C VAL A 504 12.57 8.95 27.84
N PHE A 505 13.36 8.84 26.77
CA PHE A 505 14.47 9.77 26.49
C PHE A 505 14.50 10.18 25.01
N PRO A 506 15.05 11.36 24.66
CA PRO A 506 15.19 11.77 23.25
C PRO A 506 16.01 10.80 22.42
N GLU A 507 17.04 10.21 23.04
CA GLU A 507 17.90 9.17 22.47
C GLU A 507 17.86 7.95 23.41
N GLU A 508 17.50 6.79 22.84
CA GLU A 508 17.40 5.53 23.55
C GLU A 508 18.27 4.47 22.87
N PRO A 509 18.92 3.58 23.64
CA PRO A 509 19.63 2.42 23.10
C PRO A 509 18.78 1.59 22.14
N ASP A 510 19.31 1.26 20.97
CA ASP A 510 18.66 0.34 20.02
C ASP A 510 18.72 -1.11 20.51
N GLN A 511 19.76 -1.46 21.28
CA GLN A 511 19.97 -2.80 21.82
C GLN A 511 20.24 -2.78 23.34
N PRO A 512 19.90 -3.85 24.06
CA PRO A 512 20.12 -3.94 25.52
C PRO A 512 21.58 -3.76 25.96
N GLN A 513 22.55 -4.08 25.10
CA GLN A 513 23.98 -3.94 25.38
C GLN A 513 24.54 -2.54 25.08
N ASP A 514 23.80 -1.66 24.41
CA ASP A 514 24.31 -0.35 24.05
C ASP A 514 24.34 0.57 25.27
N VAL A 515 25.29 1.52 25.27
CA VAL A 515 25.49 2.41 26.42
C VAL A 515 24.39 3.47 26.46
N PHE A 516 23.71 3.58 27.60
CA PHE A 516 22.75 4.64 27.86
C PHE A 516 23.42 5.86 28.53
N VAL A 517 23.21 7.04 27.96
CA VAL A 517 23.75 8.32 28.47
C VAL A 517 22.64 9.35 28.58
N THR A 518 22.59 10.08 29.69
CA THR A 518 21.63 11.18 29.89
C THR A 518 22.20 12.19 30.89
N PRO A 519 21.95 13.52 30.74
CA PRO A 519 22.42 14.54 31.68
C PRO A 519 21.87 14.35 33.11
N LEU A 520 20.84 13.52 33.28
CA LEU A 520 20.22 13.24 34.58
C LEU A 520 20.99 12.21 35.42
N GLN A 521 21.96 11.50 34.83
CA GLN A 521 22.78 10.53 35.56
C GLN A 521 23.51 11.21 36.73
N GLY A 522 23.49 10.55 37.89
CA GLY A 522 24.13 11.01 39.13
C GLY A 522 23.27 11.94 40.02
N ALA A 523 22.19 12.53 39.49
CA ALA A 523 21.29 13.38 40.27
C ALA A 523 20.72 12.66 41.51
N ALA A 524 20.49 13.40 42.60
CA ALA A 524 20.29 12.81 43.93
C ALA A 524 18.97 12.02 44.08
N ASN A 525 17.85 12.64 43.70
CA ASN A 525 16.50 12.09 43.85
C ASN A 525 15.83 11.93 42.49
N VAL A 526 16.48 11.18 41.59
CA VAL A 526 15.99 10.91 40.24
C VAL A 526 15.85 9.41 40.01
N ILE A 527 14.75 9.01 39.39
CA ILE A 527 14.51 7.64 38.92
C ILE A 527 14.65 7.64 37.39
N LEU A 528 15.51 6.76 36.88
CA LEU A 528 15.68 6.53 35.45
C LEU A 528 15.32 5.08 35.17
N THR A 529 14.32 4.84 34.34
CA THR A 529 13.90 3.50 33.93
C THR A 529 14.06 3.34 32.42
N PRO A 530 14.46 2.16 31.91
CA PRO A 530 14.83 1.99 30.51
C PRO A 530 13.59 1.68 29.64
N HIS A 531 12.64 2.61 29.56
CA HIS A 531 11.43 2.50 28.74
C HIS A 531 10.60 1.24 29.05
N ILE A 532 10.34 1.02 30.34
CA ILE A 532 9.64 -0.16 30.87
C ILE A 532 8.25 0.14 31.41
N GLY A 533 7.72 1.35 31.25
CA GLY A 533 6.39 1.72 31.75
C GLY A 533 5.27 0.80 31.26
N GLY A 534 5.39 0.24 30.05
CA GLY A 534 4.47 -0.77 29.53
C GLY A 534 4.97 -2.22 29.57
N SER A 535 6.13 -2.47 30.13
CA SER A 535 6.84 -3.75 30.04
C SER A 535 6.50 -4.67 31.22
N THR A 536 5.24 -5.07 31.34
CA THR A 536 4.76 -6.05 32.33
C THR A 536 4.20 -7.31 31.67
N GLN A 537 4.10 -8.41 32.41
CA GLN A 537 3.57 -9.67 31.88
C GLN A 537 2.09 -9.52 31.49
N GLU A 538 1.31 -8.82 32.31
CA GLU A 538 -0.10 -8.52 32.08
C GLU A 538 -0.29 -7.66 30.84
N ALA A 539 0.58 -6.66 30.62
CA ALA A 539 0.55 -5.86 29.41
C ALA A 539 0.84 -6.72 28.17
N GLN A 540 1.78 -7.67 28.23
CA GLN A 540 2.03 -8.59 27.11
C GLN A 540 0.82 -9.48 26.80
N VAL A 541 0.08 -9.95 27.81
CA VAL A 541 -1.20 -10.66 27.62
C VAL A 541 -2.22 -9.76 26.91
N ASN A 542 -2.43 -8.55 27.43
CA ASN A 542 -3.40 -7.60 26.88
C ASN A 542 -3.05 -7.17 25.44
N ILE A 543 -1.75 -7.02 25.14
CA ILE A 543 -1.26 -6.72 23.79
C ILE A 543 -1.57 -7.89 22.85
N ALA A 544 -1.24 -9.11 23.28
CA ALA A 544 -1.47 -10.31 22.52
C ALA A 544 -2.96 -10.50 22.20
N ASP A 545 -3.82 -10.36 23.19
CA ASP A 545 -5.25 -10.56 23.00
C ASP A 545 -5.86 -9.49 22.07
N TYR A 546 -5.48 -8.23 22.27
CA TYR A 546 -5.98 -7.09 21.48
C TYR A 546 -5.56 -7.16 20.01
N VAL A 547 -4.27 -7.36 19.73
CA VAL A 547 -3.78 -7.41 18.34
C VAL A 547 -4.32 -8.65 17.63
N SER A 548 -4.38 -9.80 18.31
CA SER A 548 -5.03 -10.98 17.76
C SER A 548 -6.50 -10.74 17.44
N ASP A 549 -7.27 -10.06 18.29
CA ASP A 549 -8.66 -9.70 17.98
C ASP A 549 -8.79 -8.82 16.73
N LYS A 550 -7.90 -7.83 16.59
CA LYS A 550 -7.89 -6.97 15.40
C LYS A 550 -7.57 -7.76 14.13
N LEU A 551 -6.56 -8.62 14.18
CA LEU A 551 -6.19 -9.48 13.07
C LEU A 551 -7.31 -10.45 12.71
N LEU A 552 -7.92 -11.12 13.70
CA LEU A 552 -9.06 -12.01 13.48
C LEU A 552 -10.24 -11.28 12.84
N ARG A 553 -10.62 -10.13 13.40
CA ARG A 553 -11.72 -9.32 12.90
C ARG A 553 -11.47 -8.86 11.46
N PHE A 554 -10.27 -8.37 11.15
CA PHE A 554 -9.90 -8.02 9.77
C PHE A 554 -10.00 -9.23 8.84
N MET A 555 -9.47 -10.38 9.25
CA MET A 555 -9.47 -11.59 8.44
C MET A 555 -10.87 -12.16 8.19
N GLN A 556 -11.79 -11.99 9.14
CA GLN A 556 -13.16 -12.50 9.09
C GLN A 556 -14.18 -11.51 8.50
N THR A 557 -13.94 -10.20 8.59
CA THR A 557 -14.94 -9.17 8.21
C THR A 557 -14.40 -8.07 7.32
N GLY A 558 -13.08 -7.94 7.21
CA GLY A 558 -12.42 -6.84 6.51
C GLY A 558 -12.31 -5.58 7.34
N ALA A 559 -12.84 -5.55 8.57
CA ALA A 559 -12.82 -4.33 9.37
C ALA A 559 -11.38 -3.88 9.66
N THR A 560 -11.13 -2.59 9.43
CA THR A 560 -9.82 -1.93 9.62
C THR A 560 -9.84 -0.91 10.74
N ALA A 561 -10.91 -0.84 11.54
CA ALA A 561 -11.00 0.02 12.71
C ALA A 561 -9.85 -0.24 13.71
N GLY A 562 -9.08 0.80 14.01
CA GLY A 562 -7.86 0.72 14.82
C GLY A 562 -6.58 0.32 14.06
N ALA A 563 -6.60 0.26 12.72
CA ALA A 563 -5.38 0.19 11.93
C ALA A 563 -4.66 1.55 11.93
N VAL A 564 -3.35 1.58 12.17
CA VAL A 564 -2.61 2.85 12.32
C VAL A 564 -2.30 3.54 10.98
N ASN A 565 -2.29 2.78 9.88
CA ASN A 565 -1.85 3.24 8.56
C ASN A 565 -2.94 3.14 7.47
N PHE A 566 -4.19 2.80 7.82
CA PHE A 566 -5.22 2.44 6.84
C PHE A 566 -6.52 3.24 7.06
N PRO A 567 -7.39 3.42 6.05
CA PRO A 567 -8.74 3.93 6.26
C PRO A 567 -9.54 3.03 7.21
N GLU A 568 -10.28 3.61 8.15
CA GLU A 568 -10.99 2.89 9.22
C GLU A 568 -12.41 2.50 8.82
N VAL A 569 -12.55 1.37 8.13
CA VAL A 569 -13.84 0.88 7.63
C VAL A 569 -14.32 -0.29 8.48
N ASP A 570 -15.60 -0.29 8.82
CA ASP A 570 -16.24 -1.32 9.63
C ASP A 570 -17.71 -1.48 9.20
N LEU A 571 -17.92 -2.26 8.13
CA LEU A 571 -19.25 -2.54 7.60
C LEU A 571 -19.86 -3.75 8.35
N PRO A 572 -21.01 -3.60 9.05
CA PRO A 572 -21.73 -4.74 9.60
C PRO A 572 -22.04 -5.79 8.52
N ARG A 573 -21.96 -7.09 8.86
CA ARG A 573 -22.18 -8.16 7.87
C ARG A 573 -23.66 -8.23 7.50
N VAL A 574 -23.96 -8.14 6.20
CA VAL A 574 -25.32 -8.37 5.70
C VAL A 574 -25.54 -9.89 5.54
N PRO A 575 -26.58 -10.48 6.15
CA PRO A 575 -26.87 -11.90 6.00
C PRO A 575 -27.07 -12.32 4.54
N HIS A 576 -26.69 -13.55 4.19
CA HIS A 576 -26.84 -14.12 2.84
C HIS A 576 -26.15 -13.32 1.72
N THR A 577 -25.07 -12.61 2.05
CA THR A 577 -24.24 -11.89 1.08
C THR A 577 -22.81 -12.41 1.02
N HIS A 578 -22.11 -12.04 -0.05
CA HIS A 578 -20.69 -12.29 -0.22
C HIS A 578 -19.91 -10.99 -0.10
N ARG A 579 -18.86 -11.01 0.72
CA ARG A 579 -18.08 -9.81 1.03
C ARG A 579 -16.81 -9.74 0.19
N ILE A 580 -16.59 -8.60 -0.43
CA ILE A 580 -15.37 -8.25 -1.16
C ILE A 580 -14.72 -7.05 -0.49
N LEU A 581 -13.40 -7.12 -0.37
CA LEU A 581 -12.52 -6.06 0.09
C LEU A 581 -11.76 -5.53 -1.12
N HIS A 582 -11.73 -4.22 -1.30
CA HIS A 582 -11.07 -3.58 -2.44
C HIS A 582 -10.22 -2.40 -2.00
N VAL A 583 -8.90 -2.58 -2.05
CA VAL A 583 -7.91 -1.54 -1.81
C VAL A 583 -7.50 -0.95 -3.15
N HIS A 584 -7.50 0.38 -3.25
CA HIS A 584 -7.20 1.09 -4.49
C HIS A 584 -6.48 2.41 -4.22
N ARG A 585 -5.85 2.96 -5.26
CA ARG A 585 -5.33 4.33 -5.23
C ARG A 585 -6.49 5.31 -5.16
N ASN A 586 -6.37 6.31 -4.29
CA ASN A 586 -7.39 7.34 -4.08
C ASN A 586 -7.39 8.36 -5.23
N VAL A 587 -8.06 8.00 -6.33
CA VAL A 587 -8.19 8.86 -7.51
C VAL A 587 -9.65 8.93 -7.99
N PRO A 588 -10.06 10.02 -8.66
CA PRO A 588 -11.42 10.15 -9.18
C PRO A 588 -11.82 9.00 -10.14
N GLY A 589 -13.08 8.60 -10.09
CA GLY A 589 -13.66 7.60 -11.02
C GLY A 589 -13.49 6.14 -10.61
N VAL A 590 -12.60 5.81 -9.67
CA VAL A 590 -12.34 4.42 -9.24
C VAL A 590 -13.59 3.70 -8.71
N LEU A 591 -14.42 4.37 -7.90
CA LEU A 591 -15.65 3.77 -7.38
C LEU A 591 -16.67 3.47 -8.50
N ALA A 592 -16.73 4.32 -9.53
CA ALA A 592 -17.56 4.08 -10.70
C ALA A 592 -17.05 2.87 -11.50
N LYS A 593 -15.73 2.74 -11.68
CA LYS A 593 -15.11 1.56 -12.31
C LYS A 593 -15.46 0.28 -11.56
N ILE A 594 -15.29 0.26 -10.22
CA ILE A 594 -15.65 -0.89 -9.36
C ILE A 594 -17.14 -1.24 -9.50
N ASN A 595 -18.03 -0.26 -9.34
CA ASN A 595 -19.48 -0.50 -9.41
C ASN A 595 -19.93 -0.94 -10.82
N SER A 596 -19.22 -0.52 -11.87
CA SER A 596 -19.50 -0.97 -13.23
C SER A 596 -19.23 -2.46 -13.43
N VAL A 597 -18.28 -3.05 -12.69
CA VAL A 597 -18.04 -4.50 -12.72
C VAL A 597 -19.27 -5.25 -12.22
N PHE A 598 -19.84 -4.83 -11.08
CA PHE A 598 -21.07 -5.44 -10.54
C PHE A 598 -22.27 -5.23 -11.46
N ALA A 599 -22.46 -4.00 -11.96
CA ALA A 599 -23.58 -3.67 -12.83
C ALA A 599 -23.56 -4.49 -14.13
N ARG A 600 -22.39 -4.67 -14.76
CA ARG A 600 -22.23 -5.48 -15.99
C ARG A 600 -22.51 -6.95 -15.78
N ARG A 601 -22.42 -7.42 -14.54
CA ARG A 601 -22.65 -8.82 -14.14
C ARG A 601 -24.02 -9.03 -13.51
N ASN A 602 -24.87 -7.99 -13.48
CA ASN A 602 -26.17 -8.03 -12.82
C ASN A 602 -26.09 -8.48 -11.36
N ILE A 603 -25.04 -8.05 -10.66
CA ILE A 603 -24.80 -8.31 -9.24
C ILE A 603 -25.29 -7.10 -8.45
N ASN A 604 -26.18 -7.31 -7.48
CA ASN A 604 -26.69 -6.23 -6.66
C ASN A 604 -25.79 -6.01 -5.43
N VAL A 605 -25.57 -4.73 -5.09
CA VAL A 605 -24.82 -4.32 -3.90
C VAL A 605 -25.80 -4.17 -2.74
N ALA A 606 -25.68 -5.05 -1.75
CA ALA A 606 -26.52 -5.05 -0.55
C ALA A 606 -26.03 -4.06 0.52
N GLY A 607 -24.72 -3.82 0.58
CA GLY A 607 -24.11 -2.86 1.47
C GLY A 607 -22.71 -2.49 1.01
N GLN A 608 -22.31 -1.24 1.21
CA GLN A 608 -20.95 -0.81 0.92
C GLN A 608 -20.52 0.31 1.87
N MET A 609 -19.24 0.32 2.22
CA MET A 609 -18.62 1.40 2.99
C MET A 609 -17.23 1.66 2.44
N LEU A 610 -16.97 2.92 2.08
CA LEU A 610 -15.70 3.42 1.58
C LEU A 610 -15.17 4.47 2.54
N GLN A 611 -13.89 4.38 2.86
CA GLN A 611 -13.13 5.51 3.41
C GLN A 611 -11.80 5.63 2.67
N THR A 612 -11.28 6.85 2.61
CA THR A 612 -9.97 7.17 2.02
C THR A 612 -9.04 7.75 3.08
N LYS A 613 -7.74 7.52 2.91
CA LYS A 613 -6.67 8.08 3.72
C LYS A 613 -5.49 8.36 2.79
N GLU A 614 -5.22 9.65 2.60
CA GLU A 614 -4.15 10.14 1.73
C GLU A 614 -4.22 9.50 0.32
N ARG A 615 -3.28 8.59 0.02
CA ARG A 615 -3.08 7.97 -1.30
C ARG A 615 -3.94 6.74 -1.56
N ILE A 616 -4.62 6.20 -0.55
CA ILE A 616 -5.37 4.95 -0.67
C ILE A 616 -6.84 5.10 -0.29
N GLY A 617 -7.69 4.34 -0.98
CA GLY A 617 -9.08 4.10 -0.66
C GLY A 617 -9.30 2.64 -0.30
N TYR A 618 -10.17 2.39 0.68
CA TYR A 618 -10.56 1.06 1.10
C TYR A 618 -12.07 0.91 1.10
N LEU A 619 -12.55 -0.02 0.29
CA LEU A 619 -13.96 -0.36 0.14
C LEU A 619 -14.23 -1.76 0.69
N ILE A 620 -15.21 -1.86 1.58
CA ILE A 620 -15.88 -3.14 1.89
C ILE A 620 -17.22 -3.12 1.18
N VAL A 621 -17.52 -4.17 0.42
CA VAL A 621 -18.80 -4.31 -0.30
C VAL A 621 -19.38 -5.72 -0.09
N ASP A 622 -20.66 -5.76 0.24
CA ASP A 622 -21.48 -6.96 0.34
C ASP A 622 -22.39 -7.03 -0.88
N VAL A 623 -22.37 -8.17 -1.57
CA VAL A 623 -23.20 -8.43 -2.75
C VAL A 623 -24.09 -9.65 -2.58
N ASP A 624 -25.22 -9.67 -3.27
CA ASP A 624 -26.31 -10.64 -3.07
C ASP A 624 -26.09 -12.01 -3.73
N GLN A 625 -25.04 -12.15 -4.53
CA GLN A 625 -24.75 -13.35 -5.30
C GLN A 625 -23.31 -13.83 -5.07
N GLN A 626 -23.08 -15.13 -5.26
CA GLN A 626 -21.74 -15.69 -5.12
C GLN A 626 -20.82 -15.11 -6.18
N VAL A 627 -19.92 -14.25 -5.72
CA VAL A 627 -18.88 -13.66 -6.56
C VAL A 627 -17.96 -14.78 -7.05
N SER A 628 -17.97 -15.01 -8.36
CA SER A 628 -17.05 -15.93 -9.03
C SER A 628 -15.62 -15.38 -9.02
N ASN A 629 -14.65 -16.25 -9.27
CA ASN A 629 -13.26 -15.81 -9.43
C ASN A 629 -13.11 -14.81 -10.59
N GLN A 630 -14.02 -14.84 -11.58
CA GLN A 630 -14.04 -13.90 -12.71
C GLN A 630 -14.22 -12.46 -12.25
N VAL A 631 -15.16 -12.22 -11.35
CA VAL A 631 -15.45 -10.88 -10.85
C VAL A 631 -14.28 -10.35 -10.01
N LEU A 632 -13.66 -11.20 -9.19
CA LEU A 632 -12.48 -10.82 -8.41
C LEU A 632 -11.29 -10.48 -9.31
N ASP A 633 -11.08 -11.26 -10.36
CA ASP A 633 -10.03 -11.05 -11.36
C ASP A 633 -10.25 -9.73 -12.12
N LEU A 634 -11.49 -9.45 -12.54
CA LEU A 634 -11.87 -8.18 -13.16
C LEU A 634 -11.57 -6.98 -12.26
N MET A 635 -11.90 -7.08 -10.97
CA MET A 635 -11.64 -6.01 -10.01
C MET A 635 -10.12 -5.82 -9.81
N GLN A 636 -9.34 -6.90 -9.80
CA GLN A 636 -7.89 -6.84 -9.66
C GLN A 636 -7.20 -6.12 -10.83
N HIS A 637 -7.79 -6.18 -12.03
CA HIS A 637 -7.27 -5.54 -13.24
C HIS A 637 -7.79 -4.11 -13.48
N ILE A 638 -8.63 -3.58 -12.58
CA ILE A 638 -8.91 -2.13 -12.57
C ILE A 638 -7.58 -1.41 -12.29
N THR A 639 -7.21 -0.44 -13.14
CA THR A 639 -5.90 0.22 -13.14
C THR A 639 -5.47 0.76 -11.77
N GLU A 640 -6.42 1.26 -10.99
CA GLU A 640 -6.21 1.85 -9.68
C GLU A 640 -6.08 0.82 -8.56
N THR A 641 -6.40 -0.45 -8.82
CA THR A 641 -6.46 -1.49 -7.80
C THR A 641 -5.09 -1.83 -7.26
N ILE A 642 -5.00 -1.86 -5.93
CA ILE A 642 -3.83 -2.31 -5.19
C ILE A 642 -4.01 -3.77 -4.80
N LYS A 643 -5.18 -4.12 -4.23
CA LYS A 643 -5.45 -5.47 -3.74
C LYS A 643 -6.96 -5.74 -3.65
N VAL A 644 -7.38 -6.90 -4.14
CA VAL A 644 -8.75 -7.41 -3.99
C VAL A 644 -8.75 -8.70 -3.17
N ARG A 645 -9.73 -8.84 -2.29
CA ARG A 645 -9.91 -10.08 -1.51
C ARG A 645 -11.38 -10.38 -1.29
N LYS A 646 -11.75 -11.65 -1.38
CA LYS A 646 -13.05 -12.15 -0.93
C LYS A 646 -12.94 -12.68 0.51
N ILE A 647 -13.97 -12.42 1.30
CA ILE A 647 -14.16 -13.07 2.60
C ILE A 647 -15.17 -14.20 2.43
N ALA A 648 -14.85 -15.36 3.02
CA ALA A 648 -15.68 -16.56 2.98
C ALA A 648 -16.95 -16.44 3.84
#